data_AF-A0A2G6QWR2-F1
#
_entry.id   AF-A0A2G6QWR2-F1
#
_cell.length_a   1.000
_cell.length_b   1.000
_cell.length_c   1.000
_cell.angle_alpha   90.00
_cell.angle_beta   90.00
_cell.angle_gamma   90.00
#
_symmetry.space_group_name_H-M   'P 1'
#
loop_
_entity.id
_entity.type
_entity.pdbx_description
1 polymer ?
#
loop_
_entity_poly.entity_id
_entity_poly.type
_entity_poly.pdbx_seq_one_letter_code
_entity_poly.pdbx_strand_id
1 'polypeptide(L)'
;MQTTTALAIILAAIAALLVVVFQYYYRPKIKGRLRVLLAFLRYLAVFCTFLLLVGPKFIKKRFFLEKSNLIVLVDNSSSMKDSIGRDQINTILENFNGSVDLKDKFNIQRYKFDRELSVLDSLDLNGNATDIAKAIKTLNTIFDHSRQNAIVLISDGNNSLGDDYGYYGNQQESIIFPLVVGDTTRYDDLRIAQVNSNKYAFLGNKFPIEVFVSYDGDGNISPKLRITMNGEAVHSQKLQLSKNNNSASITVLLNASSVGLKTLRISLDPLGNERNTTNNNKNVAIEVIDEKTDIAIVSELLHPDIGALAKALESNEQYSVNILKPVAGIGKLKDVDLIVLYQPTSSFSKVYGFIAKSDIATFTITGPKTDWDFLNKVQGSFSKNSYNQAEEVSPLVNKGFSRFSIPDMDFDNYPPLETNLGETAILKENEGILGQKIKGSDIGEPLLVVLDDNQRREAVLFGENLWKWRGQNYREQENFDYFDELIGKIVLYLSVNGPKDRLVLDYRSFYDRSNDVKITAGYFDESFTFDPDARITLHLKNRKDDVTQDFPMLLKGRYYEADLSNMPSGEYTFSVKVKDGNLTKSGSFNILDFDVEQQFTSSNYKKLERLAKDTGGRLFFPGETKKLIEGLLANDQLKPIRKADENVVSLIGFRFLLGIIIVALAVEWFIRKYNGLT
;
A
#
# COMPACT_ATOMS: atom_id res chain seq x y z
N MET A 1 -42.52 9.34 -29.62
CA MET A 1 -41.91 8.61 -30.75
C MET A 1 -41.05 9.60 -31.51
N GLN A 2 -39.81 9.28 -31.86
CA GLN A 2 -38.98 10.21 -32.65
C GLN A 2 -39.62 10.45 -34.02
N THR A 3 -39.57 11.69 -34.51
CA THR A 3 -40.16 12.09 -35.80
C THR A 3 -39.58 11.28 -36.97
N THR A 4 -38.30 10.92 -36.89
CA THR A 4 -37.60 10.06 -37.84
C THR A 4 -38.18 8.64 -37.90
N THR A 5 -38.49 8.03 -36.75
CA THR A 5 -39.11 6.70 -36.68
C THR A 5 -40.52 6.73 -37.28
N ALA A 6 -41.29 7.79 -37.03
CA ALA A 6 -42.62 7.94 -37.63
C ALA A 6 -42.56 8.01 -39.15
N LEU A 7 -41.62 8.78 -39.69
CA LEU A 7 -41.42 8.91 -41.13
C LEU A 7 -40.94 7.59 -41.77
N ALA A 8 -40.07 6.85 -41.10
CA ALA A 8 -39.63 5.53 -41.54
C ALA A 8 -40.77 4.50 -41.59
N ILE A 9 -41.71 4.52 -40.62
CA ILE A 9 -42.90 3.66 -40.64
C ILE A 9 -43.81 4.00 -41.82
N ILE A 10 -44.02 5.29 -42.11
CA ILE A 10 -44.81 5.73 -43.26
C ILE A 10 -44.15 5.27 -44.57
N LEU A 11 -42.83 5.42 -44.68
CA LEU A 11 -42.08 4.98 -45.85
C LEU A 11 -42.12 3.45 -46.02
N ALA A 12 -42.06 2.69 -44.93
CA ALA A 12 -42.26 1.24 -44.94
C ALA A 12 -43.66 0.84 -45.42
N ALA A 13 -44.71 1.57 -45.02
CA ALA A 13 -46.08 1.34 -45.50
C ALA A 13 -46.19 1.59 -47.01
N ILE A 14 -45.63 2.70 -47.50
CA ILE A 14 -45.64 3.03 -48.94
C ILE A 14 -44.83 2.01 -49.74
N ALA A 15 -43.64 1.63 -49.27
CA ALA A 15 -42.81 0.64 -49.93
C ALA A 15 -43.49 -0.74 -49.99
N ALA A 16 -44.12 -1.19 -48.90
CA ALA A 16 -44.88 -2.43 -48.88
C ALA A 16 -46.06 -2.39 -49.87
N LEU A 17 -46.75 -1.26 -49.96
CA LEU A 17 -47.84 -1.07 -50.92
C LEU A 17 -47.34 -1.16 -52.37
N LEU A 18 -46.23 -0.48 -52.70
CA LEU A 18 -45.62 -0.53 -54.03
C LEU A 18 -45.19 -1.95 -54.42
N VAL A 19 -44.57 -2.70 -53.50
CA VAL A 19 -44.17 -4.10 -53.73
C VAL A 19 -45.39 -4.97 -54.06
N VAL A 20 -46.48 -4.80 -53.31
CA VAL A 20 -47.71 -5.58 -53.50
C VAL A 20 -48.40 -5.20 -54.82
N VAL A 21 -48.51 -3.91 -55.12
CA VAL A 21 -49.08 -3.42 -56.38
C VAL A 21 -48.27 -3.98 -57.55
N PHE A 22 -46.95 -3.91 -57.51
CA PHE A 22 -46.09 -4.49 -58.54
C PHE A 22 -46.32 -6.00 -58.72
N GLN A 23 -46.34 -6.77 -57.63
CA GLN A 23 -46.53 -8.23 -57.66
C GLN A 23 -47.90 -8.66 -58.21
N TYR A 24 -48.96 -7.92 -57.91
CA TYR A 24 -50.34 -8.27 -58.29
C TYR A 24 -50.84 -7.55 -59.56
N TYR A 25 -50.14 -6.53 -60.05
CA TYR A 25 -50.45 -5.84 -61.30
C TYR A 25 -49.80 -6.51 -62.52
N TYR A 26 -48.55 -6.98 -62.40
CA TYR A 26 -47.79 -7.55 -63.53
C TYR A 26 -48.02 -9.05 -63.81
N ARG A 27 -48.66 -9.82 -62.92
CA ARG A 27 -48.94 -11.26 -63.11
C ARG A 27 -50.45 -11.55 -63.15
N PRO A 28 -51.11 -11.54 -64.33
CA PRO A 28 -52.55 -11.69 -64.41
C PRO A 28 -52.97 -13.16 -64.51
N LYS A 29 -53.29 -13.79 -63.36
CA LYS A 29 -54.05 -15.07 -63.36
C LYS A 29 -55.24 -15.11 -62.39
N ILE A 30 -55.47 -14.06 -61.61
CA ILE A 30 -56.49 -14.02 -60.53
C ILE A 30 -57.41 -12.81 -60.74
N LYS A 31 -58.73 -12.99 -60.82
CA LYS A 31 -59.72 -11.90 -60.98
C LYS A 31 -60.64 -11.78 -59.75
N GLY A 32 -61.17 -10.59 -59.48
CA GLY A 32 -62.21 -10.35 -58.46
C GLY A 32 -61.71 -10.16 -57.01
N ARG A 33 -62.62 -10.34 -56.04
CA ARG A 33 -62.39 -10.09 -54.59
C ARG A 33 -61.23 -10.89 -54.00
N LEU A 34 -60.94 -12.06 -54.56
CA LEU A 34 -59.83 -12.92 -54.15
C LEU A 34 -58.46 -12.25 -54.33
N ARG A 35 -58.30 -11.43 -55.40
CA ARG A 35 -57.07 -10.66 -55.64
C ARG A 35 -56.83 -9.65 -54.52
N VAL A 36 -57.88 -8.96 -54.08
CA VAL A 36 -57.79 -7.94 -53.03
C VAL A 36 -57.42 -8.57 -51.69
N LEU A 37 -58.00 -9.73 -51.36
CA LEU A 37 -57.68 -10.46 -50.14
C LEU A 37 -56.22 -10.96 -50.13
N LEU A 38 -55.77 -11.58 -51.21
CA LEU A 38 -54.39 -12.06 -51.34
C LEU A 38 -53.37 -10.91 -51.35
N ALA A 39 -53.70 -9.78 -51.99
CA ALA A 39 -52.89 -8.58 -51.96
C ALA A 39 -52.81 -7.98 -50.54
N PHE A 40 -53.92 -7.97 -49.79
CA PHE A 40 -53.94 -7.49 -48.40
C PHE A 40 -53.09 -8.38 -47.48
N LEU A 41 -53.20 -9.71 -47.58
CA LEU A 41 -52.37 -10.63 -46.80
C LEU A 41 -50.87 -10.46 -47.12
N ARG A 42 -50.54 -10.29 -48.41
CA ARG A 42 -49.15 -10.02 -48.84
C ARG A 42 -48.67 -8.67 -48.31
N TYR A 43 -49.50 -7.64 -48.38
CA TYR A 43 -49.20 -6.32 -47.83
C TYR A 43 -48.92 -6.40 -46.33
N LEU A 44 -49.77 -7.10 -45.58
CA LEU A 44 -49.60 -7.27 -44.14
C LEU A 44 -48.26 -7.97 -43.83
N ALA A 45 -47.91 -9.03 -44.55
CA ALA A 45 -46.64 -9.72 -44.37
C ALA A 45 -45.43 -8.80 -44.67
N VAL A 46 -45.40 -8.16 -45.84
CA VAL A 46 -44.29 -7.29 -46.27
C VAL A 46 -44.17 -6.05 -45.37
N PHE A 47 -45.30 -5.43 -45.00
CA PHE A 47 -45.33 -4.28 -44.11
C PHE A 47 -44.80 -4.66 -42.73
N CYS A 48 -45.27 -5.75 -42.12
CA CYS A 48 -44.77 -6.21 -40.83
C CYS A 48 -43.27 -6.56 -40.87
N THR A 49 -42.76 -7.11 -41.98
CA THR A 49 -41.32 -7.32 -42.18
C THR A 49 -40.54 -6.01 -42.25
N PHE A 50 -41.01 -5.01 -43.00
CA PHE A 50 -40.37 -3.69 -43.02
C PHE A 50 -40.47 -2.97 -41.68
N LEU A 51 -41.54 -3.18 -40.94
CA LEU A 51 -41.72 -2.64 -39.58
C LEU A 51 -40.68 -3.24 -38.62
N LEU A 52 -40.36 -4.54 -38.76
CA LEU A 52 -39.24 -5.17 -38.05
C LEU A 52 -37.88 -4.56 -38.43
N LEU A 53 -37.64 -4.26 -39.70
CA LEU A 53 -36.40 -3.60 -40.15
C LEU A 53 -36.26 -2.17 -39.64
N VAL A 54 -37.35 -1.40 -39.57
CA VAL A 54 -37.37 -0.07 -38.96
C VAL A 54 -37.11 -0.14 -37.45
N GLY A 55 -37.49 -1.25 -36.81
CA GLY A 55 -37.18 -1.54 -35.40
C GLY A 55 -37.64 -0.45 -34.41
N PRO A 56 -38.90 0.03 -34.47
CA PRO A 56 -39.35 1.10 -33.59
C PRO A 56 -39.23 0.70 -32.12
N LYS A 57 -38.84 1.67 -31.29
CA LYS A 57 -38.63 1.49 -29.85
C LYS A 57 -39.73 2.22 -29.07
N PHE A 58 -40.36 1.51 -28.14
CA PHE A 58 -41.29 2.11 -27.18
C PHE A 58 -40.51 2.42 -25.91
N ILE A 59 -40.39 3.71 -25.59
CA ILE A 59 -39.73 4.20 -24.37
C ILE A 59 -40.82 4.44 -23.33
N LYS A 60 -40.86 3.64 -22.28
CA LYS A 60 -41.72 3.89 -21.11
C LYS A 60 -40.86 4.46 -20.00
N LYS A 61 -41.05 5.75 -19.71
CA LYS A 61 -40.39 6.41 -18.58
C LYS A 61 -41.15 6.10 -17.29
N ARG A 62 -40.51 5.47 -16.32
CA ARG A 62 -41.02 5.35 -14.95
C ARG A 62 -40.23 6.30 -14.07
N PHE A 63 -40.93 7.21 -13.40
CA PHE A 63 -40.29 8.11 -12.46
C PHE A 63 -40.38 7.54 -11.06
N PHE A 64 -39.26 7.57 -10.33
CA PHE A 64 -39.23 7.26 -8.91
C PHE A 64 -38.41 8.32 -8.18
N LEU A 65 -38.71 8.51 -6.90
CA LEU A 65 -37.93 9.38 -6.02
C LEU A 65 -36.81 8.54 -5.41
N GLU A 66 -35.58 8.99 -5.57
CA GLU A 66 -34.41 8.40 -4.93
C GLU A 66 -33.99 9.31 -3.78
N LYS A 67 -33.95 8.75 -2.56
CA LYS A 67 -33.56 9.48 -1.34
C LYS A 67 -32.07 9.81 -1.36
N SER A 68 -31.67 10.94 -0.78
CA SER A 68 -30.25 11.27 -0.58
C SER A 68 -29.63 10.35 0.48
N ASN A 69 -28.31 10.11 0.39
CA ASN A 69 -27.62 9.32 1.41
C ASN A 69 -27.29 10.18 2.63
N LEU A 70 -27.57 9.63 3.81
CA LEU A 70 -27.09 10.14 5.09
C LEU A 70 -26.14 9.11 5.68
N ILE A 71 -24.86 9.43 5.68
CA ILE A 71 -23.80 8.55 6.14
C ILE A 71 -23.46 8.93 7.58
N VAL A 72 -23.72 8.04 8.52
CA VAL A 72 -23.27 8.19 9.91
C VAL A 72 -21.91 7.51 10.00
N LEU A 73 -20.87 8.31 10.18
CA LEU A 73 -19.47 7.87 10.26
C LEU A 73 -18.99 8.04 11.70
N VAL A 74 -18.63 6.93 12.35
CA VAL A 74 -18.25 6.90 13.76
C VAL A 74 -16.77 6.55 13.93
N ASP A 75 -16.07 7.36 14.69
CA ASP A 75 -14.70 7.10 15.10
C ASP A 75 -14.66 5.94 16.12
N ASN A 76 -13.88 4.91 15.81
CA ASN A 76 -13.72 3.69 16.61
C ASN A 76 -12.36 3.62 17.33
N SER A 77 -11.63 4.73 17.39
CA SER A 77 -10.35 4.81 18.06
C SER A 77 -10.46 4.65 19.58
N SER A 78 -9.32 4.35 20.22
CA SER A 78 -9.22 4.23 21.68
C SER A 78 -9.38 5.57 22.40
N SER A 79 -9.15 6.73 21.75
CA SER A 79 -9.41 8.05 22.36
C SER A 79 -10.90 8.27 22.64
N MET A 80 -11.78 7.60 21.89
CA MET A 80 -13.23 7.68 22.06
C MET A 80 -13.76 6.85 23.24
N LYS A 81 -12.90 6.02 23.86
CA LYS A 81 -13.27 4.99 24.86
C LYS A 81 -13.63 5.54 26.24
N ASP A 82 -13.26 6.78 26.55
CA ASP A 82 -13.63 7.42 27.82
C ASP A 82 -15.12 7.21 28.12
N SER A 83 -15.46 6.90 29.37
CA SER A 83 -16.82 6.48 29.76
C SER A 83 -17.92 7.47 29.34
N ILE A 84 -17.58 8.75 29.27
CA ILE A 84 -18.44 9.83 28.76
C ILE A 84 -18.67 9.70 27.24
N GLY A 85 -17.64 9.36 26.47
CA GLY A 85 -17.70 9.25 25.02
C GLY A 85 -18.56 8.09 24.54
N ARG A 86 -18.39 6.89 25.11
CA ARG A 86 -19.15 5.70 24.71
C ARG A 86 -20.66 5.85 24.90
N ASP A 87 -21.08 6.36 26.06
CA ASP A 87 -22.50 6.57 26.38
C ASP A 87 -23.11 7.67 25.50
N GLN A 88 -22.34 8.74 25.22
CA GLN A 88 -22.74 9.78 24.28
C GLN A 88 -22.96 9.22 22.88
N ILE A 89 -22.00 8.46 22.34
CA ILE A 89 -22.09 7.87 21.00
C ILE A 89 -23.32 6.96 20.91
N ASN A 90 -23.53 6.07 21.89
CA ASN A 90 -24.70 5.18 21.90
C ASN A 90 -26.01 5.97 21.92
N THR A 91 -26.11 7.00 22.76
CA THR A 91 -27.28 7.89 22.82
C THR A 91 -27.53 8.60 21.48
N ILE A 92 -26.46 9.06 20.82
CA ILE A 92 -26.55 9.69 19.51
C ILE A 92 -27.06 8.67 18.49
N LEU A 93 -26.46 7.49 18.41
CA LEU A 93 -26.86 6.44 17.47
C LEU A 93 -28.31 5.99 17.69
N GLU A 94 -28.76 5.89 18.94
CA GLU A 94 -30.16 5.61 19.28
C GLU A 94 -31.11 6.70 18.79
N ASN A 95 -30.76 7.98 18.95
CA ASN A 95 -31.56 9.10 18.44
C ASN A 95 -31.68 9.07 16.90
N PHE A 96 -30.59 8.77 16.19
CA PHE A 96 -30.63 8.60 14.73
C PHE A 96 -31.44 7.36 14.32
N ASN A 97 -31.36 6.28 15.08
CA ASN A 97 -32.11 5.05 14.83
C ASN A 97 -33.61 5.20 15.12
N GLY A 98 -33.98 6.01 16.11
CA GLY A 98 -35.36 6.26 16.52
C GLY A 98 -36.11 7.28 15.65
N SER A 99 -35.40 8.11 14.88
CA SER A 99 -36.03 9.14 14.04
C SER A 99 -36.72 8.55 12.80
N VAL A 100 -38.05 8.59 12.79
CA VAL A 100 -38.87 8.19 11.64
C VAL A 100 -38.67 9.15 10.46
N ASP A 101 -38.59 10.46 10.74
CA ASP A 101 -38.46 11.50 9.71
C ASP A 101 -37.14 11.39 8.95
N LEU A 102 -36.04 11.04 9.62
CA LEU A 102 -34.76 10.79 8.95
C LEU A 102 -34.82 9.58 8.02
N LYS A 103 -35.46 8.49 8.45
CA LYS A 103 -35.65 7.29 7.62
C LYS A 103 -36.57 7.56 6.42
N ASP A 104 -37.50 8.50 6.56
CA ASP A 104 -38.36 8.89 5.45
C ASP A 104 -37.62 9.77 4.43
N LYS A 105 -36.81 10.73 4.88
CA LYS A 105 -36.06 11.63 3.99
C LYS A 105 -34.80 11.00 3.36
N PHE A 106 -34.09 10.15 4.10
CA PHE A 106 -32.74 9.69 3.74
C PHE A 106 -32.60 8.17 3.59
N ASN A 107 -31.64 7.75 2.79
CA ASN A 107 -31.05 6.41 2.86
C ASN A 107 -29.89 6.44 3.88
N ILE A 108 -30.11 5.91 5.07
CA ILE A 108 -29.14 5.98 6.17
C ILE A 108 -28.15 4.82 6.06
N GLN A 109 -26.86 5.13 5.95
CA GLN A 109 -25.75 4.18 5.92
C GLN A 109 -24.85 4.42 7.12
N ARG A 110 -24.31 3.37 7.73
CA ARG A 110 -23.51 3.49 8.96
C ARG A 110 -22.15 2.84 8.77
N TYR A 111 -21.11 3.60 9.05
CA TYR A 111 -19.73 3.15 8.99
C TYR A 111 -19.01 3.53 10.27
N LYS A 112 -17.98 2.75 10.57
CA LYS A 112 -16.98 3.08 11.58
C LYS A 112 -15.62 3.17 10.92
N PHE A 113 -14.72 3.93 11.52
CA PHE A 113 -13.34 4.01 11.06
C PHE A 113 -12.37 4.11 12.23
N ASP A 114 -11.17 3.61 12.00
CA ASP A 114 -9.97 3.83 12.80
C ASP A 114 -8.81 4.07 11.82
N ARG A 115 -8.05 3.04 11.45
CA ARG A 115 -7.13 3.02 10.31
C ARG A 115 -7.84 2.75 8.99
N GLU A 116 -8.94 2.01 9.03
CA GLU A 116 -9.70 1.61 7.86
C GLU A 116 -11.20 1.84 8.06
N LEU A 117 -11.91 2.03 6.95
CA LEU A 117 -13.35 2.18 6.94
C LEU A 117 -14.01 0.79 6.94
N SER A 118 -14.94 0.56 7.87
CA SER A 118 -15.74 -0.68 7.91
C SER A 118 -17.20 -0.38 8.22
N VAL A 119 -18.09 -1.33 7.95
CA VAL A 119 -19.52 -1.20 8.26
C VAL A 119 -19.71 -1.17 9.79
N LEU A 120 -20.57 -0.28 10.29
CA LEU A 120 -20.86 -0.18 11.72
C LEU A 120 -21.90 -1.23 12.13
N ASP A 121 -21.41 -2.41 12.52
CA ASP A 121 -22.20 -3.47 13.16
C ASP A 121 -22.09 -3.43 14.69
N SER A 122 -20.89 -3.18 15.20
CA SER A 122 -20.58 -3.05 16.63
C SER A 122 -19.49 -2.00 16.87
N LEU A 123 -19.52 -1.42 18.06
CA LEU A 123 -18.59 -0.38 18.50
C LEU A 123 -17.77 -0.90 19.70
N ASP A 124 -16.47 -1.09 19.50
CA ASP A 124 -15.55 -1.61 20.51
C ASP A 124 -14.58 -0.56 21.02
N LEU A 125 -14.31 0.50 20.24
CA LEU A 125 -13.45 1.65 20.61
C LEU A 125 -12.03 1.23 20.99
N ASN A 126 -11.46 0.31 20.22
CA ASN A 126 -10.12 -0.23 20.45
C ASN A 126 -9.15 0.07 19.30
N GLY A 127 -9.55 0.91 18.33
CA GLY A 127 -8.68 1.32 17.24
C GLY A 127 -7.44 2.06 17.77
N ASN A 128 -6.25 1.65 17.37
CA ASN A 128 -4.98 2.20 17.85
C ASN A 128 -4.47 3.42 17.05
N ALA A 129 -5.27 3.88 16.09
CA ALA A 129 -5.02 5.04 15.26
C ALA A 129 -6.32 5.52 14.61
N THR A 130 -6.30 6.77 14.16
CA THR A 130 -7.44 7.51 13.59
C THR A 130 -7.00 8.18 12.30
N ASP A 131 -7.59 7.78 11.17
CA ASP A 131 -7.38 8.35 9.83
C ASP A 131 -8.70 8.85 9.23
N ILE A 132 -9.10 10.06 9.63
CA ILE A 132 -10.32 10.74 9.17
C ILE A 132 -10.23 11.02 7.67
N ALA A 133 -9.04 11.39 7.17
CA ALA A 133 -8.87 11.75 5.76
C ALA A 133 -9.13 10.54 4.84
N LYS A 134 -8.54 9.38 5.15
CA LYS A 134 -8.76 8.14 4.39
C LYS A 134 -10.21 7.68 4.49
N ALA A 135 -10.84 7.77 5.66
CA ALA A 135 -12.25 7.41 5.83
C ALA A 135 -13.16 8.24 4.91
N ILE A 136 -12.98 9.57 4.87
CA ILE A 136 -13.75 10.47 4.01
C ILE A 136 -13.46 10.20 2.53
N LYS A 137 -12.18 10.04 2.13
CA LYS A 137 -11.79 9.70 0.75
C LYS A 137 -12.46 8.40 0.29
N THR A 138 -12.45 7.38 1.15
CA THR A 138 -13.05 6.07 0.84
C THR A 138 -14.57 6.17 0.71
N LEU A 139 -15.24 7.00 1.52
CA LEU A 139 -16.68 7.24 1.35
C LEU A 139 -16.99 7.89 0.00
N ASN A 140 -16.18 8.83 -0.47
CA ASN A 140 -16.40 9.44 -1.79
C ASN A 140 -16.22 8.45 -2.94
N THR A 141 -15.39 7.41 -2.80
CA THR A 141 -15.28 6.37 -3.83
C THR A 141 -16.47 5.41 -3.81
N ILE A 142 -17.04 5.14 -2.63
CA ILE A 142 -18.22 4.27 -2.46
C ILE A 142 -19.50 4.96 -2.95
N PHE A 143 -19.65 6.25 -2.65
CA PHE A 143 -20.87 7.00 -2.93
C PHE A 143 -20.72 7.88 -4.16
N ASP A 144 -21.60 7.65 -5.14
CA ASP A 144 -21.63 8.33 -6.44
C ASP A 144 -21.75 9.86 -6.33
N HIS A 145 -20.80 10.53 -7.00
CA HIS A 145 -20.60 11.99 -7.13
C HIS A 145 -21.75 12.76 -7.80
N SER A 146 -22.69 12.07 -8.45
CA SER A 146 -23.85 12.71 -9.08
C SER A 146 -24.89 13.26 -8.09
N ARG A 147 -24.68 13.10 -6.77
CA ARG A 147 -25.63 13.46 -5.71
C ARG A 147 -24.94 14.18 -4.55
N GLN A 148 -25.65 15.13 -3.93
CA GLN A 148 -25.21 15.72 -2.66
C GLN A 148 -25.47 14.71 -1.52
N ASN A 149 -24.41 14.16 -0.95
CA ASN A 149 -24.48 13.28 0.23
C ASN A 149 -24.25 14.10 1.51
N ALA A 150 -24.80 13.64 2.63
CA ALA A 150 -24.51 14.19 3.96
C ALA A 150 -23.73 13.17 4.78
N ILE A 151 -22.65 13.61 5.43
CA ILE A 151 -21.87 12.81 6.37
C ILE A 151 -22.05 13.41 7.77
N VAL A 152 -22.54 12.64 8.72
CA VAL A 152 -22.48 12.97 10.14
C VAL A 152 -21.24 12.28 10.70
N LEU A 153 -20.20 13.07 10.98
CA LEU A 153 -18.92 12.59 11.50
C LEU A 153 -18.92 12.68 13.03
N ILE A 154 -18.93 11.54 13.72
CA ILE A 154 -18.89 11.45 15.18
C ILE A 154 -17.45 11.13 15.57
N SER A 155 -16.69 12.12 16.07
CA SER A 155 -15.26 12.00 16.38
C SER A 155 -14.83 13.09 17.38
N ASP A 156 -13.71 12.90 18.05
CA ASP A 156 -13.02 13.93 18.82
C ASP A 156 -12.18 14.89 17.92
N GLY A 157 -12.00 14.54 16.64
CA GLY A 157 -11.25 15.32 15.66
C GLY A 157 -9.73 15.19 15.75
N ASN A 158 -9.22 14.29 16.58
CA ASN A 158 -7.80 14.01 16.63
C ASN A 158 -7.44 12.99 15.55
N ASN A 159 -6.57 13.39 14.62
CA ASN A 159 -6.11 12.54 13.54
C ASN A 159 -4.66 12.15 13.80
N SER A 160 -4.41 10.86 14.03
CA SER A 160 -3.09 10.33 14.40
C SER A 160 -2.33 9.70 13.24
N LEU A 161 -3.02 9.41 12.13
CA LEU A 161 -2.46 8.78 10.95
C LEU A 161 -2.95 9.47 9.67
N GLY A 162 -2.13 9.42 8.62
CA GLY A 162 -2.50 9.91 7.31
C GLY A 162 -2.49 11.45 7.20
N ASP A 163 -3.11 11.95 6.14
CA ASP A 163 -3.05 13.36 5.81
C ASP A 163 -3.89 14.24 6.77
N ASP A 164 -3.51 15.51 6.87
CA ASP A 164 -4.30 16.49 7.63
C ASP A 164 -5.67 16.76 6.94
N TYR A 165 -6.73 16.14 7.48
CA TYR A 165 -8.11 16.29 7.00
C TYR A 165 -8.64 17.74 7.04
N GLY A 166 -8.02 18.65 7.78
CA GLY A 166 -8.43 20.05 7.90
C GLY A 166 -8.25 20.86 6.62
N TYR A 167 -7.50 20.34 5.65
CA TYR A 167 -7.33 20.94 4.32
C TYR A 167 -8.16 20.25 3.23
N TYR A 168 -8.82 19.14 3.57
CA TYR A 168 -9.57 18.34 2.61
C TYR A 168 -10.97 18.87 2.32
N GLY A 169 -11.52 19.74 3.16
CA GLY A 169 -12.91 20.20 3.08
C GLY A 169 -13.30 20.76 1.71
N ASN A 170 -12.46 21.59 1.09
CA ASN A 170 -12.74 22.19 -0.23
C ASN A 170 -12.75 21.20 -1.39
N GLN A 171 -12.22 19.99 -1.19
CA GLN A 171 -12.18 18.92 -2.18
C GLN A 171 -13.32 17.92 -2.00
N GLN A 172 -14.19 18.12 -1.00
CA GLN A 172 -15.30 17.22 -0.71
C GLN A 172 -16.58 17.69 -1.39
N GLU A 173 -17.30 16.75 -2.01
CA GLU A 173 -18.63 16.99 -2.57
C GLU A 173 -19.75 16.68 -1.54
N SER A 174 -19.43 15.90 -0.51
CA SER A 174 -20.34 15.59 0.59
C SER A 174 -20.36 16.72 1.62
N ILE A 175 -21.55 17.07 2.12
CA ILE A 175 -21.71 18.03 3.21
C ILE A 175 -21.41 17.32 4.53
N ILE A 176 -20.44 17.82 5.30
CA ILE A 176 -20.00 17.18 6.54
C ILE A 176 -20.55 17.93 7.75
N PHE A 177 -21.23 17.21 8.63
CA PHE A 177 -21.77 17.67 9.90
C PHE A 177 -21.04 16.94 11.04
N PRO A 178 -19.91 17.48 11.52
CA PRO A 178 -19.20 16.86 12.62
C PRO A 178 -19.96 17.07 13.94
N LEU A 179 -20.01 16.01 14.72
CA LEU A 179 -20.55 15.97 16.07
C LEU A 179 -19.38 15.64 17.01
N VAL A 180 -18.93 16.65 17.74
CA VAL A 180 -17.74 16.55 18.60
C VAL A 180 -18.03 15.65 19.78
N VAL A 181 -17.20 14.62 19.97
CA VAL A 181 -17.22 13.79 21.18
C VAL A 181 -15.95 14.05 22.00
N GLY A 182 -16.06 14.02 23.32
CA GLY A 182 -14.95 14.31 24.24
C GLY A 182 -14.98 15.71 24.85
N ASP A 183 -13.97 16.02 25.66
CA ASP A 183 -13.86 17.28 26.39
C ASP A 183 -13.19 18.36 25.53
N THR A 184 -13.83 19.54 25.44
CA THR A 184 -13.29 20.70 24.72
C THR A 184 -12.56 21.69 25.63
N THR A 185 -12.57 21.44 26.94
CA THR A 185 -11.91 22.28 27.94
C THR A 185 -10.40 22.18 27.77
N ARG A 186 -9.72 23.32 27.74
CA ARG A 186 -8.27 23.37 27.69
C ARG A 186 -7.69 23.19 29.09
N TYR A 187 -6.79 22.24 29.22
CA TYR A 187 -5.95 22.04 30.39
C TYR A 187 -4.51 22.33 30.00
N ASP A 188 -3.68 22.68 30.98
CA ASP A 188 -2.24 22.78 30.73
C ASP A 188 -1.73 21.37 30.36
N ASP A 189 -0.94 21.27 29.29
CA ASP A 189 -0.43 20.01 28.74
C ASP A 189 1.06 20.17 28.41
N LEU A 190 1.89 19.30 28.99
CA LEU A 190 3.32 19.25 28.78
C LEU A 190 3.72 17.89 28.21
N ARG A 191 4.01 17.86 26.91
CA ARG A 191 4.24 16.61 26.19
C ARG A 191 5.60 16.50 25.54
N ILE A 192 6.07 15.27 25.38
CA ILE A 192 7.16 14.92 24.48
C ILE A 192 6.56 14.70 23.09
N ALA A 193 6.59 15.74 22.25
CA ALA A 193 6.02 15.68 20.90
C ALA A 193 6.75 14.65 20.04
N GLN A 194 8.09 14.70 20.03
CA GLN A 194 8.91 13.85 19.17
C GLN A 194 10.23 13.51 19.84
N VAL A 195 10.74 12.31 19.56
CA VAL A 195 12.09 11.90 19.92
C VAL A 195 12.73 11.33 18.66
N ASN A 196 13.86 11.89 18.25
CA ASN A 196 14.68 11.31 17.20
C ASN A 196 15.86 10.60 17.85
N SER A 197 16.06 9.34 17.49
CA SER A 197 17.23 8.56 17.85
C SER A 197 17.64 7.70 16.66
N ASN A 198 18.93 7.41 16.57
CA ASN A 198 19.41 6.38 15.64
C ASN A 198 18.88 5.00 16.09
N LYS A 199 18.69 4.09 15.13
CA LYS A 199 18.31 2.71 15.45
C LYS A 199 19.48 1.94 16.05
N TYR A 200 20.70 2.29 15.63
CA TYR A 200 21.93 1.67 16.09
C TYR A 200 22.93 2.67 16.67
N ALA A 201 23.76 2.19 17.59
CA ALA A 201 24.96 2.88 18.04
C ALA A 201 26.15 1.91 18.06
N PHE A 202 27.35 2.45 17.90
CA PHE A 202 28.57 1.65 17.92
C PHE A 202 29.15 1.62 19.31
N LEU A 203 29.58 0.44 19.76
CA LEU A 203 30.25 0.27 21.03
C LEU A 203 31.41 1.27 21.16
N GLY A 204 31.48 1.96 22.29
CA GLY A 204 32.52 2.95 22.59
C GLY A 204 32.26 4.36 22.04
N ASN A 205 31.30 4.53 21.14
CA ASN A 205 30.96 5.85 20.58
C ASN A 205 29.85 6.56 21.37
N LYS A 206 29.67 7.85 21.05
CA LYS A 206 28.52 8.65 21.49
C LYS A 206 27.50 8.76 20.37
N PHE A 207 26.22 8.70 20.71
CA PHE A 207 25.12 8.89 19.77
C PHE A 207 24.19 10.01 20.23
N PRO A 208 23.63 10.81 19.30
CA PRO A 208 22.68 11.85 19.64
C PRO A 208 21.28 11.28 19.85
N ILE A 209 20.55 11.88 20.79
CA ILE A 209 19.11 11.81 20.90
C ILE A 209 18.55 13.23 20.89
N GLU A 210 17.57 13.49 20.03
CA GLU A 210 16.88 14.78 19.96
C GLU A 210 15.49 14.64 20.56
N VAL A 211 15.16 15.50 21.51
CA VAL A 211 13.87 15.49 22.21
C VAL A 211 13.18 16.81 21.94
N PHE A 212 11.98 16.74 21.37
CA PHE A 212 11.11 17.87 21.11
C PHE A 212 10.01 17.89 22.16
N VAL A 213 10.00 18.94 22.97
CA VAL A 213 9.03 19.17 24.04
C VAL A 213 8.09 20.29 23.63
N SER A 214 6.80 20.11 23.90
CA SER A 214 5.75 21.11 23.66
C SER A 214 4.97 21.34 24.95
N TYR A 215 4.59 22.59 25.18
CA TYR A 215 3.75 23.02 26.28
C TYR A 215 2.57 23.81 25.72
N ASP A 216 1.35 23.47 26.12
CA ASP A 216 0.15 24.28 25.90
C ASP A 216 -0.35 24.73 27.27
N GLY A 217 -0.15 26.00 27.61
CA GLY A 217 -0.56 26.56 28.89
C GLY A 217 -0.16 28.02 29.02
N ASP A 218 -0.77 28.72 29.97
CA ASP A 218 -0.62 30.17 30.12
C ASP A 218 0.49 30.57 31.12
N GLY A 219 0.89 29.66 32.02
CA GLY A 219 1.89 29.91 33.07
C GLY A 219 3.35 29.75 32.62
N ASN A 220 4.28 30.20 33.47
CA ASN A 220 5.71 29.89 33.34
C ASN A 220 6.03 28.62 34.14
N ILE A 221 6.64 27.63 33.50
CA ILE A 221 6.95 26.32 34.10
C ILE A 221 8.43 25.97 33.93
N SER A 222 8.96 25.17 34.85
CA SER A 222 10.33 24.65 34.78
C SER A 222 10.39 23.14 35.02
N PRO A 223 9.85 22.33 34.08
CA PRO A 223 9.86 20.88 34.23
C PRO A 223 11.28 20.32 34.06
N LYS A 224 11.56 19.20 34.72
CA LYS A 224 12.82 18.47 34.57
C LYS A 224 12.66 17.40 33.50
N LEU A 225 13.54 17.42 32.50
CA LEU A 225 13.72 16.31 31.57
C LEU A 225 14.67 15.29 32.19
N ARG A 226 14.32 14.01 32.10
CA ARG A 226 15.18 12.89 32.49
C ARG A 226 15.21 11.87 31.36
N ILE A 227 16.40 11.38 31.05
CA ILE A 227 16.61 10.26 30.13
C ILE A 227 17.24 9.14 30.94
N THR A 228 16.62 7.97 30.89
CA THR A 228 17.13 6.74 31.49
C THR A 228 17.43 5.72 30.39
N MET A 229 18.51 4.95 30.54
CA MET A 229 18.92 3.87 29.64
C MET A 229 18.93 2.57 30.44
N ASN A 230 18.11 1.59 30.05
CA ASN A 230 17.88 0.35 30.80
C ASN A 230 17.54 0.59 32.29
N GLY A 231 16.83 1.69 32.58
CA GLY A 231 16.46 2.10 33.94
C GLY A 231 17.49 2.98 34.66
N GLU A 232 18.73 3.08 34.18
CA GLU A 232 19.77 3.94 34.77
C GLU A 232 19.69 5.37 34.24
N ALA A 233 19.79 6.38 35.10
CA ALA A 233 19.74 7.77 34.68
C ALA A 233 21.02 8.19 33.93
N VAL A 234 20.89 8.48 32.63
CA VAL A 234 22.02 8.89 31.76
C VAL A 234 22.07 10.39 31.51
N HIS A 235 20.94 11.09 31.64
CA HIS A 235 20.88 12.54 31.48
C HIS A 235 19.76 13.17 32.30
N SER A 236 19.97 14.40 32.76
CA SER A 236 18.90 15.21 33.33
C SER A 236 19.19 16.71 33.25
N GLN A 237 18.15 17.48 32.93
CA GLN A 237 18.22 18.94 32.80
C GLN A 237 16.88 19.58 33.13
N LYS A 238 16.89 20.86 33.53
CA LYS A 238 15.66 21.65 33.72
C LYS A 238 15.36 22.44 32.44
N LEU A 239 14.10 22.45 32.04
CA LEU A 239 13.60 23.27 30.95
C LEU A 239 12.97 24.55 31.53
N GLN A 240 12.78 25.56 30.68
CA GLN A 240 12.04 26.79 31.00
C GLN A 240 11.07 27.04 29.86
N LEU A 241 9.78 26.87 30.12
CA LEU A 241 8.72 27.02 29.13
C LEU A 241 7.69 28.04 29.62
N SER A 242 7.06 28.74 28.68
CA SER A 242 6.02 29.74 28.94
C SER A 242 5.09 29.81 27.74
N LYS A 243 4.00 30.56 27.85
CA LYS A 243 3.09 30.83 26.73
C LYS A 243 3.79 31.34 25.45
N ASN A 244 4.81 32.18 25.60
CA ASN A 244 5.54 32.78 24.47
C ASN A 244 6.72 31.92 24.01
N ASN A 245 7.23 31.04 24.87
CA ASN A 245 8.30 30.09 24.57
C ASN A 245 7.82 28.69 24.97
N ASN A 246 6.93 28.15 24.15
CA ASN A 246 6.10 27.00 24.48
C ASN A 246 6.63 25.68 23.88
N SER A 247 7.84 25.70 23.31
CA SER A 247 8.50 24.51 22.78
C SER A 247 10.00 24.56 23.05
N ALA A 248 10.63 23.38 23.13
CA ALA A 248 12.07 23.24 23.25
C ALA A 248 12.55 22.04 22.42
N SER A 249 13.69 22.20 21.74
CA SER A 249 14.41 21.12 21.10
C SER A 249 15.73 20.91 21.83
N ILE A 250 15.96 19.69 22.29
CA ILE A 250 17.16 19.34 23.05
C ILE A 250 17.87 18.16 22.43
N THR A 251 19.12 18.35 22.05
CA THR A 251 20.03 17.29 21.62
C THR A 251 20.94 16.87 22.78
N VAL A 252 20.96 15.58 23.09
CA VAL A 252 21.81 14.98 24.13
C VAL A 252 22.70 13.91 23.49
N LEU A 253 23.99 13.88 23.83
CA LEU A 253 24.90 12.82 23.40
C LEU A 253 25.02 11.76 24.50
N LEU A 254 24.61 10.53 24.21
CA LEU A 254 24.64 9.39 25.12
C LEU A 254 25.77 8.42 24.76
N ASN A 255 26.33 7.71 25.74
CA ASN A 255 27.41 6.73 25.51
C ASN A 255 26.86 5.34 25.20
N ALA A 256 27.40 4.68 24.17
CA ALA A 256 27.12 3.29 23.86
C ALA A 256 28.14 2.35 24.56
N SER A 257 27.87 2.02 25.83
CA SER A 257 28.86 1.36 26.70
C SER A 257 28.88 -0.16 26.66
N SER A 258 27.86 -0.82 26.12
CA SER A 258 27.80 -2.29 26.02
C SER A 258 26.94 -2.71 24.85
N VAL A 259 27.30 -3.82 24.20
CA VAL A 259 26.56 -4.40 23.06
C VAL A 259 25.15 -4.82 23.48
N GLY A 260 24.25 -4.89 22.50
CA GLY A 260 22.86 -5.32 22.62
C GLY A 260 21.85 -4.18 22.73
N LEU A 261 20.57 -4.55 22.73
CA LEU A 261 19.44 -3.63 22.81
C LEU A 261 19.49 -2.78 24.10
N LYS A 262 19.31 -1.47 23.95
CA LYS A 262 19.15 -0.50 25.04
C LYS A 262 17.80 0.18 24.91
N THR A 263 17.02 0.15 25.98
CA THR A 263 15.75 0.86 26.08
C THR A 263 15.98 2.22 26.74
N LEU A 264 15.61 3.28 26.04
CA LEU A 264 15.68 4.65 26.52
C LEU A 264 14.27 5.11 26.91
N ARG A 265 14.13 5.59 28.14
CA ARG A 265 12.90 6.26 28.59
C ARG A 265 13.18 7.72 28.85
N ILE A 266 12.50 8.57 28.10
CA ILE A 266 12.51 10.01 28.19
C ILE A 266 11.25 10.41 28.98
N SER A 267 11.42 11.18 30.04
CA SER A 267 10.31 11.61 30.91
C SER A 267 10.42 13.07 31.29
N LEU A 268 9.29 13.77 31.34
CA LEU A 268 9.12 15.09 31.93
C LEU A 268 8.39 14.98 33.28
N ASP A 269 8.82 15.78 34.26
CA ASP A 269 8.07 15.91 35.51
C ASP A 269 6.67 16.50 35.21
N PRO A 270 5.57 15.87 35.69
CA PRO A 270 4.21 16.31 35.38
C PRO A 270 3.86 17.63 36.06
N LEU A 271 2.91 18.36 35.46
CA LEU A 271 2.37 19.59 36.05
C LEU A 271 1.21 19.26 37.00
N GLY A 272 0.99 20.10 38.02
CA GLY A 272 -0.05 19.84 39.03
C GLY A 272 -1.49 19.92 38.51
N ASN A 273 -1.70 20.60 37.39
CA ASN A 273 -2.99 20.83 36.73
C ASN A 273 -3.11 20.13 35.36
N GLU A 274 -2.18 19.24 35.04
CA GLU A 274 -2.15 18.48 33.80
C GLU A 274 -3.04 17.23 33.90
N ARG A 275 -3.87 17.02 32.88
CA ARG A 275 -4.83 15.89 32.86
C ARG A 275 -4.24 14.63 32.24
N ASN A 276 -3.38 14.77 31.25
CA ASN A 276 -2.68 13.66 30.60
C ASN A 276 -1.21 13.72 30.97
N THR A 277 -0.73 12.71 31.68
CA THR A 277 0.70 12.60 32.03
C THR A 277 1.38 11.46 31.28
N THR A 278 0.62 10.72 30.46
CA THR A 278 1.12 9.61 29.66
C THR A 278 2.02 10.15 28.54
N ASN A 279 1.62 11.26 27.91
CA ASN A 279 2.38 11.93 26.84
C ASN A 279 3.65 12.67 27.34
N ASN A 280 3.87 12.75 28.66
CA ASN A 280 5.10 13.24 29.28
C ASN A 280 6.23 12.18 29.23
N ASN A 281 5.91 10.95 28.82
CA ASN A 281 6.84 9.84 28.73
C ASN A 281 6.91 9.35 27.28
N LYS A 282 8.12 9.05 26.82
CA LYS A 282 8.34 8.41 25.53
C LYS A 282 9.46 7.39 25.65
N ASN A 283 9.21 6.20 25.13
CA ASN A 283 10.19 5.12 25.08
C ASN A 283 10.73 5.03 23.65
N VAL A 284 12.04 4.93 23.52
CA VAL A 284 12.72 4.61 22.27
C VAL A 284 13.75 3.52 22.54
N ALA A 285 14.16 2.80 21.51
CA ALA A 285 15.18 1.77 21.66
C ALA A 285 16.31 2.00 20.66
N ILE A 286 17.51 1.60 21.07
CA ILE A 286 18.72 1.63 20.23
C ILE A 286 19.47 0.34 20.42
N GLU A 287 19.98 -0.25 19.34
CA GLU A 287 20.82 -1.44 19.41
C GLU A 287 22.30 -1.05 19.35
N VAL A 288 23.06 -1.42 20.38
CA VAL A 288 24.49 -1.19 20.38
C VAL A 288 25.19 -2.38 19.73
N ILE A 289 25.97 -2.13 18.69
CA ILE A 289 26.71 -3.15 17.93
C ILE A 289 28.21 -2.89 17.96
N ASP A 290 28.99 -3.97 17.84
CA ASP A 290 30.45 -3.93 17.96
C ASP A 290 31.16 -3.70 16.61
N GLU A 291 30.56 -4.13 15.49
CA GLU A 291 31.20 -4.14 14.16
C GLU A 291 30.33 -3.47 13.07
N LYS A 292 31.00 -2.92 12.04
CA LYS A 292 30.41 -2.39 10.81
C LYS A 292 30.85 -3.25 9.63
N THR A 293 30.01 -3.40 8.61
CA THR A 293 30.45 -3.91 7.31
C THR A 293 30.94 -2.73 6.47
N ASP A 294 32.23 -2.68 6.19
CA ASP A 294 32.82 -1.65 5.35
C ASP A 294 32.73 -2.06 3.87
N ILE A 295 32.07 -1.22 3.06
CA ILE A 295 31.76 -1.48 1.65
C ILE A 295 32.41 -0.41 0.78
N ALA A 296 33.21 -0.83 -0.20
CA ALA A 296 33.78 0.08 -1.21
C ALA A 296 32.99 0.00 -2.52
N ILE A 297 32.41 1.13 -2.97
CA ILE A 297 31.92 1.28 -4.34
C ILE A 297 33.03 1.88 -5.20
N VAL A 298 33.59 1.09 -6.11
CA VAL A 298 34.67 1.50 -6.98
C VAL A 298 34.14 1.85 -8.36
N SER A 299 34.33 3.10 -8.78
CA SER A 299 33.88 3.60 -10.09
C SER A 299 34.81 4.70 -10.62
N GLU A 300 35.01 4.72 -11.94
CA GLU A 300 35.59 5.86 -12.66
C GLU A 300 34.51 6.85 -13.15
N LEU A 301 33.27 6.38 -13.25
CA LEU A 301 32.12 7.11 -13.81
C LEU A 301 31.36 7.89 -12.72
N LEU A 302 30.76 9.00 -13.12
CA LEU A 302 29.72 9.69 -12.36
C LEU A 302 28.36 9.25 -12.92
N HIS A 303 27.66 8.35 -12.22
CA HIS A 303 26.37 7.80 -12.64
C HIS A 303 25.37 7.80 -11.46
N PRO A 304 24.07 8.07 -11.68
CA PRO A 304 23.07 8.08 -10.60
C PRO A 304 22.96 6.77 -9.82
N ASP A 305 23.26 5.63 -10.45
CA ASP A 305 23.27 4.31 -9.79
C ASP A 305 24.21 4.28 -8.58
N ILE A 306 25.35 4.98 -8.63
CA ILE A 306 26.30 5.00 -7.53
C ILE A 306 25.65 5.64 -6.30
N GLY A 307 24.90 6.73 -6.50
CA GLY A 307 24.14 7.38 -5.43
C GLY A 307 22.98 6.52 -4.93
N ALA A 308 22.27 5.85 -5.84
CA ALA A 308 21.17 4.94 -5.48
C ALA A 308 21.66 3.73 -4.67
N LEU A 309 22.76 3.10 -5.08
CA LEU A 309 23.41 2.00 -4.37
C LEU A 309 23.97 2.46 -3.02
N ALA A 310 24.67 3.60 -2.98
CA ALA A 310 25.17 4.14 -1.73
C ALA A 310 24.02 4.39 -0.74
N LYS A 311 22.91 5.01 -1.19
CA LYS A 311 21.75 5.25 -0.34
C LYS A 311 21.04 3.96 0.09
N ALA A 312 20.92 2.98 -0.80
CA ALA A 312 20.33 1.68 -0.47
C ALA A 312 21.16 0.92 0.57
N LEU A 313 22.49 0.95 0.46
CA LEU A 313 23.37 0.33 1.42
C LEU A 313 23.42 1.10 2.74
N GLU A 314 23.52 2.43 2.70
CA GLU A 314 23.46 3.31 3.88
C GLU A 314 22.10 3.27 4.60
N SER A 315 21.04 2.74 3.97
CA SER A 315 19.78 2.47 4.65
C SER A 315 19.96 1.49 5.82
N ASN A 316 20.96 0.60 5.72
CA ASN A 316 21.41 -0.22 6.81
C ASN A 316 22.53 0.51 7.55
N GLU A 317 22.24 0.99 8.77
CA GLU A 317 23.19 1.74 9.58
C GLU A 317 24.44 0.91 9.98
N GLN A 318 24.41 -0.43 9.84
CA GLN A 318 25.57 -1.30 10.04
C GLN A 318 26.58 -1.20 8.89
N TYR A 319 26.21 -0.62 7.75
CA TYR A 319 27.07 -0.49 6.58
C TYR A 319 27.77 0.85 6.53
N SER A 320 29.05 0.83 6.19
CA SER A 320 29.89 2.00 5.97
C SER A 320 30.31 2.02 4.52
N VAL A 321 29.73 2.94 3.73
CA VAL A 321 29.92 2.96 2.28
C VAL A 321 30.92 4.03 1.87
N ASN A 322 31.96 3.63 1.16
CA ASN A 322 32.98 4.52 0.62
C ASN A 322 33.02 4.46 -0.91
N ILE A 323 32.85 5.60 -1.58
CA ILE A 323 32.99 5.70 -3.03
C ILE A 323 34.46 5.98 -3.38
N LEU A 324 35.09 5.07 -4.11
CA LEU A 324 36.52 5.11 -4.43
C LEU A 324 36.76 5.16 -5.94
N LYS A 325 37.81 5.87 -6.36
CA LYS A 325 38.32 5.79 -7.73
C LYS A 325 39.29 4.60 -7.85
N PRO A 326 39.31 3.87 -8.98
CA PRO A 326 40.13 2.66 -9.16
C PRO A 326 41.63 2.82 -8.84
N VAL A 327 42.23 3.95 -9.21
CA VAL A 327 43.69 4.17 -9.03
C VAL A 327 44.03 4.80 -7.68
N ALA A 328 43.23 5.74 -7.20
CA ALA A 328 43.51 6.51 -5.97
C ALA A 328 43.08 5.79 -4.68
N GLY A 329 42.12 4.85 -4.77
CA GLY A 329 41.49 4.22 -3.62
C GLY A 329 42.12 2.92 -3.12
N ILE A 330 43.14 2.38 -3.81
CA ILE A 330 43.64 1.00 -3.57
C ILE A 330 44.10 0.75 -2.13
N GLY A 331 44.69 1.76 -1.47
CA GLY A 331 45.19 1.64 -0.10
C GLY A 331 44.06 1.39 0.92
N LYS A 332 42.85 1.89 0.64
CA LYS A 332 41.68 1.73 1.50
C LYS A 332 40.95 0.40 1.30
N LEU A 333 41.23 -0.33 0.22
CA LEU A 333 40.57 -1.62 -0.06
C LEU A 333 41.02 -2.74 0.89
N LYS A 334 42.07 -2.52 1.69
CA LYS A 334 42.52 -3.49 2.70
C LYS A 334 41.60 -3.61 3.90
N ASP A 335 40.83 -2.55 4.15
CA ASP A 335 40.01 -2.39 5.36
C ASP A 335 38.51 -2.52 5.03
N VAL A 336 38.15 -3.17 3.91
CA VAL A 336 36.75 -3.34 3.48
C VAL A 336 36.38 -4.82 3.39
N ASP A 337 35.13 -5.12 3.70
CA ASP A 337 34.57 -6.48 3.71
C ASP A 337 33.94 -6.85 2.36
N LEU A 338 33.52 -5.85 1.57
CA LEU A 338 32.91 -6.03 0.26
C LEU A 338 33.29 -4.94 -0.74
N ILE A 339 33.48 -5.33 -2.00
CA ILE A 339 33.79 -4.41 -3.10
C ILE A 339 32.70 -4.46 -4.17
N VAL A 340 32.01 -3.34 -4.37
CA VAL A 340 31.09 -3.12 -5.51
C VAL A 340 31.88 -2.50 -6.66
N LEU A 341 31.90 -3.15 -7.81
CA LEU A 341 32.64 -2.73 -9.00
C LEU A 341 31.65 -2.20 -10.04
N TYR A 342 31.64 -0.89 -10.28
CA TYR A 342 30.70 -0.28 -11.21
C TYR A 342 31.35 0.00 -12.57
N GLN A 343 30.85 -0.69 -13.61
CA GLN A 343 31.29 -0.67 -15.00
C GLN A 343 32.82 -0.68 -15.20
N PRO A 344 33.48 -1.81 -14.91
CA PRO A 344 34.94 -1.91 -14.97
C PRO A 344 35.53 -1.57 -16.34
N THR A 345 36.64 -0.85 -16.32
CA THR A 345 37.51 -0.55 -17.47
C THR A 345 38.95 -0.95 -17.16
N SER A 346 39.87 -0.82 -18.12
CA SER A 346 41.31 -1.03 -17.88
C SER A 346 41.90 -0.27 -16.68
N SER A 347 41.28 0.82 -16.21
CA SER A 347 41.69 1.54 -15.00
C SER A 347 41.56 0.72 -13.71
N PHE A 348 40.76 -0.35 -13.73
CA PHE A 348 40.55 -1.27 -12.60
C PHE A 348 41.63 -2.36 -12.49
N SER A 349 42.65 -2.38 -13.35
CA SER A 349 43.70 -3.41 -13.33
C SER A 349 44.33 -3.63 -11.95
N LYS A 350 44.61 -2.56 -11.20
CA LYS A 350 45.14 -2.65 -9.83
C LYS A 350 44.11 -3.19 -8.83
N VAL A 351 42.84 -2.83 -8.99
CA VAL A 351 41.73 -3.27 -8.13
C VAL A 351 41.51 -4.77 -8.28
N TYR A 352 41.42 -5.27 -9.52
CA TYR A 352 41.35 -6.71 -9.77
C TYR A 352 42.62 -7.46 -9.36
N GLY A 353 43.80 -6.85 -9.52
CA GLY A 353 45.04 -7.41 -9.00
C GLY A 353 45.09 -7.53 -7.48
N PHE A 354 44.33 -6.70 -6.76
CA PHE A 354 44.11 -6.81 -5.31
C PHE A 354 43.07 -7.89 -4.99
N ILE A 355 41.91 -7.87 -5.66
CA ILE A 355 40.83 -8.86 -5.49
C ILE A 355 41.33 -10.29 -5.76
N ALA A 356 42.19 -10.49 -6.75
CA ALA A 356 42.75 -11.81 -7.06
C ALA A 356 43.66 -12.37 -5.95
N LYS A 357 44.06 -11.54 -4.98
CA LYS A 357 44.92 -11.90 -3.84
C LYS A 357 44.19 -11.81 -2.50
N SER A 358 42.89 -11.53 -2.51
CA SER A 358 42.06 -11.44 -1.31
C SER A 358 40.82 -12.34 -1.42
N ASP A 359 40.23 -12.67 -0.27
CA ASP A 359 38.97 -13.42 -0.19
C ASP A 359 37.75 -12.49 -0.04
N ILE A 360 37.91 -11.22 -0.42
CA ILE A 360 36.87 -10.19 -0.28
C ILE A 360 35.76 -10.43 -1.31
N ALA A 361 34.52 -10.42 -0.85
CA ALA A 361 33.36 -10.61 -1.71
C ALA A 361 33.20 -9.46 -2.71
N THR A 362 32.69 -9.76 -3.90
CA THR A 362 32.55 -8.75 -4.97
C THR A 362 31.16 -8.71 -5.57
N PHE A 363 30.68 -7.50 -5.82
CA PHE A 363 29.46 -7.27 -6.61
C PHE A 363 29.81 -6.46 -7.86
N THR A 364 29.81 -7.09 -9.03
CA THR A 364 30.14 -6.44 -10.29
C THR A 364 28.88 -5.99 -11.01
N ILE A 365 28.76 -4.69 -11.28
CA ILE A 365 27.68 -4.11 -12.07
C ILE A 365 28.25 -3.67 -13.41
N THR A 366 27.70 -4.21 -14.51
CA THR A 366 28.15 -3.93 -15.87
C THR A 366 27.11 -3.10 -16.62
N GLY A 367 27.49 -2.55 -17.77
CA GLY A 367 26.63 -1.68 -18.58
C GLY A 367 27.31 -1.26 -19.89
N PRO A 368 26.73 -0.30 -20.62
CA PRO A 368 27.24 0.15 -21.92
C PRO A 368 28.70 0.66 -21.91
N LYS A 369 29.21 1.14 -20.77
CA LYS A 369 30.59 1.63 -20.60
C LYS A 369 31.57 0.57 -20.07
N THR A 370 31.12 -0.66 -19.82
CA THR A 370 32.03 -1.76 -19.44
C THR A 370 32.98 -2.12 -20.57
N ASP A 371 34.27 -2.19 -20.26
CA ASP A 371 35.29 -2.71 -21.18
C ASP A 371 35.30 -4.24 -21.09
N TRP A 372 34.53 -4.88 -21.97
CA TRP A 372 34.39 -6.35 -21.97
C TRP A 372 35.69 -7.07 -22.34
N ASP A 373 36.55 -6.48 -23.18
CA ASP A 373 37.86 -7.05 -23.51
C ASP A 373 38.78 -7.09 -22.30
N PHE A 374 38.75 -6.06 -21.45
CA PHE A 374 39.46 -6.05 -20.18
C PHE A 374 38.82 -6.99 -19.16
N LEU A 375 37.49 -6.88 -18.96
CA LEU A 375 36.77 -7.62 -17.92
C LEU A 375 36.83 -9.13 -18.14
N ASN A 376 36.71 -9.60 -19.38
CA ASN A 376 36.84 -11.02 -19.72
C ASN A 376 38.26 -11.57 -19.46
N LYS A 377 39.29 -10.72 -19.46
CA LYS A 377 40.69 -11.14 -19.22
C LYS A 377 41.10 -11.12 -17.76
N VAL A 378 40.53 -10.22 -16.96
CA VAL A 378 41.03 -9.92 -15.61
C VAL A 378 40.40 -10.80 -14.52
N GLN A 379 39.26 -11.43 -14.81
CA GLN A 379 38.57 -12.37 -13.93
C GLN A 379 38.12 -13.62 -14.72
N GLY A 380 37.78 -14.71 -14.02
CA GLY A 380 37.44 -16.01 -14.61
C GLY A 380 36.07 -16.58 -14.19
N SER A 381 35.19 -15.75 -13.64
CA SER A 381 33.86 -16.13 -13.14
C SER A 381 32.77 -16.11 -14.20
N PHE A 382 32.88 -15.20 -15.17
CA PHE A 382 31.95 -15.05 -16.29
C PHE A 382 32.66 -14.44 -17.50
N SER A 383 32.04 -14.56 -18.67
CA SER A 383 32.49 -13.88 -19.89
C SER A 383 31.30 -13.41 -20.72
N LYS A 384 31.48 -12.35 -21.51
CA LYS A 384 30.46 -11.89 -22.47
C LYS A 384 31.07 -11.57 -23.82
N ASN A 385 30.44 -12.07 -24.88
CA ASN A 385 30.78 -11.72 -26.25
C ASN A 385 29.95 -10.50 -26.69
N SER A 386 30.36 -9.31 -26.26
CA SER A 386 29.66 -8.05 -26.50
C SER A 386 29.73 -7.60 -27.97
N TYR A 387 28.59 -7.23 -28.55
CA TYR A 387 28.50 -6.55 -29.84
C TYR A 387 28.67 -5.03 -29.73
N ASN A 388 28.88 -4.50 -28.53
CA ASN A 388 28.96 -3.07 -28.22
C ASN A 388 27.75 -2.26 -28.71
N GLN A 389 26.59 -2.91 -28.74
CA GLN A 389 25.30 -2.30 -29.02
C GLN A 389 24.49 -2.25 -27.73
N ALA A 390 24.17 -1.04 -27.27
CA ALA A 390 23.30 -0.84 -26.12
C ALA A 390 21.85 -1.26 -26.45
N GLU A 391 21.16 -1.86 -25.49
CA GLU A 391 19.76 -2.26 -25.60
C GLU A 391 19.07 -2.19 -24.24
N GLU A 392 17.77 -1.91 -24.26
CA GLU A 392 16.91 -1.92 -23.08
C GLU A 392 16.43 -3.35 -22.78
N VAL A 393 16.67 -3.81 -21.55
CA VAL A 393 16.29 -5.15 -21.08
C VAL A 393 15.42 -5.04 -19.84
N SER A 394 14.26 -5.68 -19.88
CA SER A 394 13.37 -5.79 -18.72
C SER A 394 13.74 -7.01 -17.89
N PRO A 395 13.62 -6.95 -16.56
CA PRO A 395 13.90 -8.08 -15.68
C PRO A 395 12.86 -9.19 -15.84
N LEU A 396 13.31 -10.44 -15.76
CA LEU A 396 12.48 -11.63 -15.59
C LEU A 396 12.85 -12.31 -14.28
N VAL A 397 11.96 -12.31 -13.29
CA VAL A 397 12.24 -12.98 -12.01
C VAL A 397 12.42 -14.47 -12.22
N ASN A 398 13.56 -15.01 -11.77
CA ASN A 398 13.75 -16.44 -11.71
C ASN A 398 12.99 -17.02 -10.51
N LYS A 399 11.84 -17.62 -10.77
CA LYS A 399 11.03 -18.30 -9.73
C LYS A 399 11.75 -19.50 -9.10
N GLY A 400 12.81 -20.01 -9.72
CA GLY A 400 13.67 -21.06 -9.19
C GLY A 400 14.77 -20.54 -8.25
N PHE A 401 14.96 -19.22 -8.13
CA PHE A 401 15.98 -18.65 -7.25
C PHE A 401 15.71 -18.96 -5.78
N SER A 402 16.76 -19.30 -5.04
CA SER A 402 16.63 -19.94 -3.74
C SER A 402 17.65 -19.55 -2.69
N ARG A 403 18.67 -18.75 -3.02
CA ARG A 403 19.72 -18.37 -2.06
C ARG A 403 19.21 -17.37 -1.00
N PHE A 404 18.21 -16.55 -1.33
CA PHE A 404 17.50 -15.68 -0.40
C PHE A 404 16.12 -15.28 -0.96
N SER A 405 15.26 -14.71 -0.11
CA SER A 405 13.93 -14.21 -0.53
C SER A 405 14.07 -12.92 -1.33
N ILE A 406 13.60 -12.90 -2.57
CA ILE A 406 13.47 -11.67 -3.36
C ILE A 406 12.27 -10.89 -2.79
N PRO A 407 12.42 -9.59 -2.45
CA PRO A 407 11.30 -8.76 -2.02
C PRO A 407 10.17 -8.77 -3.06
N ASP A 408 8.92 -8.58 -2.62
CA ASP A 408 7.71 -8.66 -3.47
C ASP A 408 7.57 -7.41 -4.36
N MET A 409 8.54 -7.26 -5.27
CA MET A 409 8.61 -6.17 -6.24
C MET A 409 7.94 -6.62 -7.54
N ASP A 410 7.07 -5.77 -8.07
CA ASP A 410 6.41 -6.02 -9.36
C ASP A 410 7.34 -5.66 -10.53
N PHE A 411 8.37 -6.49 -10.74
CA PHE A 411 9.40 -6.30 -11.75
C PHE A 411 8.85 -6.13 -13.18
N ASP A 412 7.63 -6.61 -13.47
CA ASP A 412 6.99 -6.42 -14.79
C ASP A 412 6.61 -4.94 -15.04
N ASN A 413 6.37 -4.17 -13.98
CA ASN A 413 6.08 -2.73 -14.04
C ASN A 413 7.31 -1.83 -13.79
N TYR A 414 8.49 -2.42 -13.64
CA TYR A 414 9.73 -1.68 -13.42
C TYR A 414 10.35 -1.22 -14.76
N PRO A 415 10.95 -0.01 -14.81
CA PRO A 415 11.65 0.47 -16.00
C PRO A 415 12.75 -0.50 -16.44
N PRO A 416 13.01 -0.68 -17.75
CA PRO A 416 14.09 -1.52 -18.22
C PRO A 416 15.46 -0.98 -17.78
N LEU A 417 16.40 -1.91 -17.59
CA LEU A 417 17.83 -1.60 -17.46
C LEU A 417 18.47 -1.49 -18.84
N GLU A 418 19.66 -0.91 -18.91
CA GLU A 418 20.42 -0.77 -20.16
C GLU A 418 21.68 -1.62 -20.11
N THR A 419 21.95 -2.40 -21.16
CA THR A 419 23.09 -3.31 -21.23
C THR A 419 23.66 -3.40 -22.65
N ASN A 420 24.83 -4.02 -22.82
CA ASN A 420 25.36 -4.34 -24.16
C ASN A 420 24.86 -5.71 -24.61
N LEU A 421 24.35 -5.82 -25.85
CA LEU A 421 23.96 -7.10 -26.44
C LEU A 421 25.16 -8.03 -26.63
N GLY A 422 24.94 -9.31 -26.43
CA GLY A 422 25.96 -10.35 -26.58
C GLY A 422 25.69 -11.57 -25.71
N GLU A 423 26.19 -12.72 -26.12
CA GLU A 423 26.07 -13.98 -25.39
C GLU A 423 26.87 -13.93 -24.09
N THR A 424 26.25 -14.34 -22.98
CA THR A 424 26.87 -14.37 -21.65
C THR A 424 27.10 -15.80 -21.19
N ALA A 425 28.35 -16.15 -20.84
CA ALA A 425 28.70 -17.44 -20.28
C ALA A 425 29.11 -17.28 -18.81
N ILE A 426 28.41 -17.96 -17.91
CA ILE A 426 28.79 -18.05 -16.49
C ILE A 426 29.66 -19.30 -16.30
N LEU A 427 30.87 -19.11 -15.76
CA LEU A 427 31.91 -20.14 -15.73
C LEU A 427 32.04 -20.84 -14.37
N LYS A 428 31.41 -20.30 -13.33
CA LYS A 428 31.36 -20.85 -11.96
C LYS A 428 29.96 -21.36 -11.61
N GLU A 429 29.86 -22.13 -10.52
CA GLU A 429 28.57 -22.49 -9.94
C GLU A 429 27.79 -21.22 -9.61
N ASN A 430 26.54 -21.15 -10.08
CA ASN A 430 25.77 -19.93 -10.08
C ASN A 430 24.28 -20.19 -9.94
N GLU A 431 23.57 -19.15 -9.55
CA GLU A 431 22.12 -19.12 -9.56
C GLU A 431 21.62 -17.75 -10.01
N GLY A 432 20.82 -17.73 -11.07
CA GLY A 432 20.23 -16.48 -11.57
C GLY A 432 19.12 -15.98 -10.66
N ILE A 433 19.18 -14.72 -10.25
CA ILE A 433 18.10 -14.00 -9.56
C ILE A 433 17.11 -13.48 -10.61
N LEU A 434 17.63 -12.84 -11.67
CA LEU A 434 16.84 -12.25 -12.75
C LEU A 434 17.42 -12.69 -14.11
N GLY A 435 16.55 -13.00 -15.06
CA GLY A 435 16.84 -13.11 -16.49
C GLY A 435 16.48 -11.84 -17.26
N GLN A 436 16.76 -11.82 -18.56
CA GLN A 436 16.49 -10.69 -19.45
C GLN A 436 15.28 -10.95 -20.35
N LYS A 437 14.42 -9.93 -20.51
CA LYS A 437 13.41 -9.86 -21.58
C LYS A 437 13.72 -8.70 -22.51
N ILE A 438 13.58 -8.92 -23.82
CA ILE A 438 13.56 -7.85 -24.83
C ILE A 438 12.17 -7.82 -25.46
N LYS A 439 11.50 -6.67 -25.44
CA LYS A 439 10.16 -6.48 -26.01
C LYS A 439 9.15 -7.55 -25.54
N GLY A 440 9.23 -7.91 -24.26
CA GLY A 440 8.36 -8.91 -23.62
C GLY A 440 8.71 -10.38 -23.87
N SER A 441 9.75 -10.68 -24.67
CA SER A 441 10.21 -12.04 -24.92
C SER A 441 11.44 -12.36 -24.08
N ASP A 442 11.42 -13.51 -23.39
CA ASP A 442 12.59 -14.07 -22.70
C ASP A 442 13.67 -14.43 -23.73
N ILE A 443 14.88 -13.93 -23.54
CA ILE A 443 16.02 -14.17 -24.43
C ILE A 443 16.99 -15.22 -23.89
N GLY A 444 16.74 -15.79 -22.70
CA GLY A 444 17.57 -16.83 -22.10
C GLY A 444 18.90 -16.34 -21.52
N GLU A 445 19.10 -15.02 -21.45
CA GLU A 445 20.32 -14.40 -20.92
C GLU A 445 20.12 -13.99 -19.45
N PRO A 446 21.15 -14.16 -18.59
CA PRO A 446 21.09 -13.72 -17.19
C PRO A 446 21.14 -12.20 -17.07
N LEU A 447 20.33 -11.62 -16.18
CA LEU A 447 20.40 -10.21 -15.81
C LEU A 447 21.13 -10.01 -14.48
N LEU A 448 20.77 -10.75 -13.45
CA LEU A 448 21.38 -10.67 -12.12
C LEU A 448 21.65 -12.08 -11.62
N VAL A 449 22.89 -12.36 -11.24
CA VAL A 449 23.35 -13.72 -10.88
C VAL A 449 24.22 -13.65 -9.63
N VAL A 450 24.10 -14.66 -8.78
CA VAL A 450 25.07 -14.93 -7.72
C VAL A 450 25.91 -16.15 -8.06
N LEU A 451 27.19 -16.12 -7.68
CA LEU A 451 28.14 -17.19 -7.89
C LEU A 451 28.80 -17.56 -6.56
N ASP A 452 29.04 -18.86 -6.39
CA ASP A 452 29.72 -19.42 -5.22
C ASP A 452 30.75 -20.43 -5.71
N ASP A 453 32.02 -20.27 -5.34
CA ASP A 453 33.09 -21.22 -5.70
C ASP A 453 33.75 -21.89 -4.49
N ASN A 454 33.07 -21.91 -3.34
CA ASN A 454 33.57 -22.38 -2.04
C ASN A 454 34.74 -21.57 -1.44
N GLN A 455 35.31 -20.60 -2.17
CA GLN A 455 36.33 -19.67 -1.64
C GLN A 455 35.78 -18.26 -1.45
N ARG A 456 34.98 -17.77 -2.40
CA ARG A 456 34.37 -16.44 -2.34
C ARG A 456 33.00 -16.41 -2.99
N ARG A 457 32.11 -15.56 -2.47
CA ARG A 457 30.84 -15.24 -3.11
C ARG A 457 30.98 -14.02 -4.01
N GLU A 458 30.33 -14.10 -5.17
CA GLU A 458 30.31 -13.04 -6.15
C GLU A 458 28.86 -12.78 -6.59
N ALA A 459 28.54 -11.53 -6.93
CA ALA A 459 27.31 -11.20 -7.62
C ALA A 459 27.64 -10.40 -8.88
N VAL A 460 26.83 -10.57 -9.91
CA VAL A 460 26.99 -9.87 -11.19
C VAL A 460 25.66 -9.39 -11.70
N LEU A 461 25.56 -8.08 -11.97
CA LEU A 461 24.43 -7.45 -12.65
C LEU A 461 24.86 -7.06 -14.08
N PHE A 462 24.11 -7.54 -15.07
CA PHE A 462 24.29 -7.27 -16.49
C PHE A 462 23.44 -6.10 -16.98
N GLY A 463 23.54 -4.95 -16.33
CA GLY A 463 22.88 -3.72 -16.76
C GLY A 463 23.02 -2.56 -15.76
N GLU A 464 22.79 -1.34 -16.27
CA GLU A 464 22.73 -0.11 -15.49
C GLU A 464 21.32 0.49 -15.46
N ASN A 465 21.16 1.58 -14.71
CA ASN A 465 19.93 2.32 -14.41
C ASN A 465 19.10 1.77 -13.23
N LEU A 466 19.74 1.15 -12.24
CA LEU A 466 19.11 0.78 -10.96
C LEU A 466 18.46 1.96 -10.22
N TRP A 467 18.94 3.19 -10.43
CA TRP A 467 18.30 4.38 -9.87
C TRP A 467 16.84 4.53 -10.32
N LYS A 468 16.49 4.06 -11.53
CA LYS A 468 15.11 4.05 -12.04
C LYS A 468 14.24 3.06 -11.26
N TRP A 469 14.79 1.91 -10.87
CA TRP A 469 14.09 0.93 -10.03
C TRP A 469 13.82 1.48 -8.62
N ARG A 470 14.81 2.14 -8.02
CA ARG A 470 14.63 2.80 -6.72
C ARG A 470 13.56 3.91 -6.78
N GLY A 471 13.51 4.66 -7.88
CA GLY A 471 12.49 5.68 -8.13
C GLY A 471 11.09 5.10 -8.37
N GLN A 472 10.99 3.99 -9.10
CA GLN A 472 9.74 3.26 -9.30
C GLN A 472 9.16 2.78 -7.98
N ASN A 473 9.99 2.20 -7.12
CA ASN A 473 9.59 1.73 -5.78
C ASN A 473 8.93 2.85 -4.98
N TYR A 474 9.53 4.04 -4.96
CA TYR A 474 8.97 5.19 -4.26
C TYR A 474 7.63 5.64 -4.83
N ARG A 475 7.44 5.55 -6.15
CA ARG A 475 6.17 5.90 -6.79
C ARG A 475 5.04 4.94 -6.41
N GLU A 476 5.36 3.67 -6.17
CA GLU A 476 4.36 2.64 -5.83
C GLU A 476 4.10 2.55 -4.32
N GLN A 477 5.13 2.71 -3.49
CA GLN A 477 5.09 2.39 -2.07
C GLN A 477 5.26 3.62 -1.16
N GLU A 478 5.57 4.80 -1.72
CA GLU A 478 5.89 6.03 -0.99
C GLU A 478 7.10 5.89 -0.03
N ASN A 479 7.91 4.84 -0.20
CA ASN A 479 9.12 4.54 0.55
C ASN A 479 10.18 3.88 -0.36
N PHE A 480 11.35 3.52 0.17
CA PHE A 480 12.43 2.87 -0.59
C PHE A 480 12.66 1.41 -0.17
N ASP A 481 11.79 0.86 0.67
CA ASP A 481 12.08 -0.31 1.51
C ASP A 481 12.38 -1.56 0.67
N TYR A 482 11.56 -1.93 -0.32
CA TYR A 482 11.81 -3.17 -1.08
C TYR A 482 13.06 -3.11 -1.96
N PHE A 483 13.36 -1.96 -2.58
CA PHE A 483 14.59 -1.80 -3.35
C PHE A 483 15.82 -1.86 -2.45
N ASP A 484 15.79 -1.11 -1.34
CA ASP A 484 16.88 -1.06 -0.38
C ASP A 484 17.08 -2.45 0.28
N GLU A 485 16.01 -3.20 0.54
CA GLU A 485 16.02 -4.59 1.01
C GLU A 485 16.63 -5.55 -0.01
N LEU A 486 16.32 -5.43 -1.31
CA LEU A 486 16.91 -6.27 -2.35
C LEU A 486 18.44 -6.10 -2.38
N ILE A 487 18.92 -4.85 -2.41
CA ILE A 487 20.36 -4.54 -2.40
C ILE A 487 21.02 -5.02 -1.10
N GLY A 488 20.35 -4.81 0.04
CA GLY A 488 20.80 -5.28 1.34
C GLY A 488 20.94 -6.80 1.41
N LYS A 489 19.97 -7.55 0.86
CA LYS A 489 20.02 -9.02 0.80
C LYS A 489 21.12 -9.55 -0.10
N ILE A 490 21.40 -8.88 -1.22
CA ILE A 490 22.55 -9.22 -2.08
C ILE A 490 23.85 -9.05 -1.29
N VAL A 491 24.04 -7.90 -0.63
CA VAL A 491 25.25 -7.65 0.18
C VAL A 491 25.35 -8.62 1.34
N LEU A 492 24.26 -8.87 2.07
CA LEU A 492 24.24 -9.85 3.15
C LEU A 492 24.64 -11.25 2.65
N TYR A 493 24.11 -11.68 1.50
CA TYR A 493 24.50 -12.95 0.90
C TYR A 493 26.01 -12.99 0.60
N LEU A 494 26.57 -11.90 0.08
CA LEU A 494 27.98 -11.79 -0.27
C LEU A 494 28.90 -11.74 0.96
N SER A 495 28.48 -11.10 2.04
CA SER A 495 29.31 -10.91 3.26
C SER A 495 29.48 -12.18 4.10
N VAL A 496 28.72 -13.25 3.83
CA VAL A 496 28.82 -14.52 4.57
C VAL A 496 29.93 -15.39 3.96
N ASN A 497 31.17 -15.19 4.41
CA ASN A 497 32.29 -16.13 4.22
C ASN A 497 32.33 -17.11 5.43
N GLY A 498 32.45 -18.44 5.19
CA GLY A 498 32.09 -19.52 6.15
C GLY A 498 32.80 -19.57 7.52
N PRO A 499 32.45 -20.47 8.49
CA PRO A 499 31.55 -21.62 8.44
C PRO A 499 30.11 -21.37 8.97
N LYS A 500 29.14 -21.82 8.17
CA LYS A 500 28.04 -22.72 8.58
C LYS A 500 27.01 -22.26 9.65
N ASP A 501 26.42 -21.06 9.57
CA ASP A 501 25.12 -20.83 10.24
C ASP A 501 23.97 -21.45 9.42
N ARG A 502 23.65 -22.71 9.76
CA ARG A 502 22.55 -23.49 9.17
C ARG A 502 21.17 -22.99 9.61
N LEU A 503 21.09 -22.11 10.59
CA LEU A 503 19.87 -21.46 11.06
C LEU A 503 20.16 -19.96 11.18
N VAL A 504 19.50 -19.17 10.33
CA VAL A 504 19.63 -17.70 10.27
C VAL A 504 18.29 -17.08 10.65
N LEU A 505 18.31 -16.03 11.45
CA LEU A 505 17.11 -15.32 11.90
C LEU A 505 17.11 -13.90 11.34
N ASP A 506 15.95 -13.42 10.93
CA ASP A 506 15.73 -12.02 10.59
C ASP A 506 14.52 -11.48 11.38
N TYR A 507 14.78 -10.43 12.14
CA TYR A 507 13.84 -9.78 13.05
C TYR A 507 14.34 -8.38 13.40
N ARG A 508 13.44 -7.49 13.78
CA ARG A 508 13.79 -6.18 14.34
C ARG A 508 13.95 -6.29 15.86
N SER A 509 14.97 -5.63 16.41
CA SER A 509 15.20 -5.59 17.85
C SER A 509 14.15 -4.79 18.63
N PHE A 510 13.34 -3.98 17.95
CA PHE A 510 12.16 -3.34 18.53
C PHE A 510 11.08 -3.08 17.49
N TYR A 511 9.85 -2.96 17.96
CA TYR A 511 8.67 -2.66 17.16
C TYR A 511 7.87 -1.55 17.83
N ASP A 512 7.55 -0.51 17.07
CA ASP A 512 6.74 0.62 17.56
C ASP A 512 5.26 0.24 17.74
N ARG A 513 4.85 -0.91 17.18
CA ARG A 513 3.46 -1.40 17.16
C ARG A 513 3.45 -2.92 17.26
N SER A 514 2.49 -3.47 17.98
CA SER A 514 2.29 -4.92 18.10
C SER A 514 1.98 -5.58 16.75
N ASN A 515 1.28 -4.89 15.85
CA ASN A 515 0.67 -5.51 14.65
C ASN A 515 1.63 -5.81 13.49
N ASP A 516 2.91 -5.43 13.61
CA ASP A 516 3.92 -5.59 12.55
C ASP A 516 5.07 -6.53 12.97
N VAL A 517 4.89 -7.28 14.06
CA VAL A 517 5.93 -8.11 14.66
C VAL A 517 6.01 -9.46 13.93
N LYS A 518 7.05 -9.64 13.12
CA LYS A 518 7.33 -10.89 12.42
C LYS A 518 8.77 -11.32 12.65
N ILE A 519 8.96 -12.62 12.89
CA ILE A 519 10.29 -13.21 12.98
C ILE A 519 10.40 -14.24 11.87
N THR A 520 11.44 -14.12 11.04
CA THR A 520 11.71 -15.05 9.96
C THR A 520 12.96 -15.87 10.26
N ALA A 521 13.00 -17.08 9.72
CA ALA A 521 14.13 -17.99 9.85
C ALA A 521 14.44 -18.69 8.53
N GLY A 522 15.71 -18.69 8.13
CA GLY A 522 16.24 -19.56 7.08
C GLY A 522 16.90 -20.78 7.71
N TYR A 523 16.53 -21.99 7.26
CA TYR A 523 17.17 -23.22 7.72
C TYR A 523 17.74 -24.02 6.55
N PHE A 524 18.97 -24.48 6.73
CA PHE A 524 19.75 -25.21 5.75
C PHE A 524 20.25 -26.55 6.32
N ASP A 525 20.22 -27.59 5.49
CA ASP A 525 20.71 -28.93 5.84
C ASP A 525 22.25 -28.97 5.96
N GLU A 526 22.83 -30.15 6.20
CA GLU A 526 24.29 -30.33 6.35
C GLU A 526 25.06 -29.98 5.07
N SER A 527 24.37 -29.99 3.93
CA SER A 527 24.86 -29.67 2.59
C SER A 527 24.56 -28.23 2.18
N PHE A 528 24.04 -27.37 3.08
CA PHE A 528 23.63 -25.99 2.81
C PHE A 528 22.48 -25.78 1.85
N THR A 529 21.66 -26.81 1.66
CA THR A 529 20.43 -26.66 0.90
C THR A 529 19.30 -26.25 1.84
N PHE A 530 18.52 -25.25 1.46
CA PHE A 530 17.33 -24.88 2.24
C PHE A 530 16.40 -26.07 2.34
N ASP A 531 16.04 -26.45 3.56
CA ASP A 531 15.19 -27.59 3.86
C ASP A 531 13.74 -27.11 4.09
N PRO A 532 12.80 -27.38 3.15
CA PRO A 532 11.40 -26.98 3.25
C PRO A 532 10.56 -27.91 4.16
N ASP A 533 11.09 -29.07 4.54
CA ASP A 533 10.38 -30.06 5.38
C ASP A 533 10.73 -29.92 6.87
N ALA A 534 11.69 -29.05 7.19
CA ALA A 534 12.14 -28.79 8.55
C ALA A 534 11.01 -28.26 9.44
N ARG A 535 10.89 -28.84 10.63
CA ARG A 535 9.94 -28.39 11.65
C ARG A 535 10.62 -27.40 12.57
N ILE A 536 10.31 -26.13 12.39
CA ILE A 536 10.88 -25.04 13.18
C ILE A 536 9.84 -24.50 14.15
N THR A 537 10.22 -24.41 15.42
CA THR A 537 9.39 -23.84 16.49
C THR A 537 10.10 -22.65 17.11
N LEU A 538 9.40 -21.54 17.23
CA LEU A 538 9.83 -20.36 17.96
C LEU A 538 9.27 -20.43 19.38
N HIS A 539 10.14 -20.50 20.37
CA HIS A 539 9.81 -20.38 21.79
C HIS A 539 9.96 -18.92 22.20
N LEU A 540 8.84 -18.23 22.39
CA LEU A 540 8.79 -16.84 22.81
C LEU A 540 8.62 -16.76 24.32
N LYS A 541 9.42 -15.93 24.99
CA LYS A 541 9.33 -15.71 26.44
C LYS A 541 9.22 -14.22 26.76
N ASN A 542 8.15 -13.84 27.45
CA ASN A 542 8.01 -12.48 27.98
C ASN A 542 8.88 -12.33 29.24
N ARG A 543 9.75 -11.32 29.29
CA ARG A 543 10.67 -11.09 30.42
C ARG A 543 9.97 -10.70 31.72
N LYS A 544 8.78 -10.11 31.64
CA LYS A 544 8.05 -9.58 32.81
C LYS A 544 7.35 -10.70 33.59
N ASP A 545 6.69 -11.60 32.87
CA ASP A 545 5.76 -12.57 33.46
C ASP A 545 6.30 -14.01 33.40
N ASP A 546 7.49 -14.20 32.82
CA ASP A 546 8.18 -15.48 32.57
C ASP A 546 7.39 -16.49 31.71
N VAL A 547 6.23 -16.08 31.18
CA VAL A 547 5.35 -16.89 30.32
C VAL A 547 6.06 -17.21 29.02
N THR A 548 6.12 -18.50 28.70
CA THR A 548 6.66 -19.01 27.44
C THR A 548 5.52 -19.49 26.54
N GLN A 549 5.56 -19.11 25.27
CA GLN A 549 4.60 -19.48 24.24
C GLN A 549 5.34 -20.03 23.03
N ASP A 550 4.81 -21.10 22.45
CA ASP A 550 5.42 -21.76 21.30
C ASP A 550 4.65 -21.44 20.03
N PHE A 551 5.37 -20.95 19.03
CA PHE A 551 4.84 -20.61 17.72
C PHE A 551 5.46 -21.52 16.67
N PRO A 552 4.68 -22.37 15.98
CA PRO A 552 5.19 -23.07 14.80
C PRO A 552 5.51 -22.03 13.72
N MET A 553 6.72 -22.07 13.19
CA MET A 553 7.06 -21.19 12.07
C MET A 553 6.55 -21.81 10.77
N LEU A 554 5.78 -21.06 9.99
CA LEU A 554 5.14 -21.52 8.77
C LEU A 554 6.04 -21.26 7.57
N LEU A 555 6.13 -22.22 6.64
CA LEU A 555 6.88 -22.07 5.40
C LEU A 555 6.24 -20.99 4.51
N LYS A 556 7.03 -19.99 4.13
CA LYS A 556 6.69 -18.91 3.19
C LYS A 556 7.77 -18.85 2.12
N GLY A 557 7.56 -19.54 1.00
CA GLY A 557 8.60 -19.66 -0.05
C GLY A 557 9.79 -20.49 0.42
N ARG A 558 10.95 -19.86 0.67
CA ARG A 558 12.18 -20.52 1.18
C ARG A 558 12.68 -19.93 2.50
N TYR A 559 11.75 -19.53 3.36
CA TYR A 559 12.01 -19.20 4.76
C TYR A 559 10.79 -19.58 5.61
N TYR A 560 10.99 -19.63 6.91
CA TYR A 560 9.95 -19.90 7.89
C TYR A 560 9.57 -18.59 8.59
N GLU A 561 8.29 -18.36 8.86
CA GLU A 561 7.79 -17.14 9.48
C GLU A 561 6.93 -17.45 10.71
N ALA A 562 7.20 -16.75 11.81
CA ALA A 562 6.29 -16.65 12.94
C ALA A 562 5.66 -15.26 12.96
N ASP A 563 4.34 -15.22 12.87
CA ASP A 563 3.55 -14.00 13.03
C ASP A 563 3.25 -13.79 14.52
N LEU A 564 3.79 -12.71 15.08
CA LEU A 564 3.65 -12.31 16.47
C LEU A 564 2.81 -11.04 16.61
N SER A 565 1.98 -10.72 15.61
CA SER A 565 1.24 -9.45 15.53
C SER A 565 0.25 -9.22 16.68
N ASN A 566 -0.11 -10.28 17.41
CA ASN A 566 -1.06 -10.23 18.54
C ASN A 566 -0.35 -10.18 19.91
N MET A 567 0.96 -9.97 19.95
CA MET A 567 1.70 -9.91 21.21
C MET A 567 1.55 -8.55 21.89
N PRO A 568 1.29 -8.51 23.21
CA PRO A 568 1.19 -7.25 23.94
C PRO A 568 2.54 -6.53 24.00
N SER A 569 2.51 -5.24 24.32
CA SER A 569 3.73 -4.47 24.57
C SER A 569 4.58 -5.10 25.68
N GLY A 570 5.90 -5.10 25.51
CA GLY A 570 6.84 -5.70 26.46
C GLY A 570 8.15 -6.18 25.85
N GLU A 571 9.09 -6.54 26.73
CA GLU A 571 10.37 -7.14 26.34
C GLU A 571 10.24 -8.66 26.19
N TYR A 572 10.69 -9.16 25.05
CA TYR A 572 10.67 -10.56 24.70
C TYR A 572 12.07 -11.09 24.43
N THR A 573 12.32 -12.30 24.90
CA THR A 573 13.42 -13.14 24.45
C THR A 573 12.83 -14.32 23.72
N PHE A 574 13.43 -14.74 22.63
CA PHE A 574 12.94 -15.89 21.88
C PHE A 574 14.09 -16.83 21.53
N SER A 575 13.75 -18.10 21.33
CA SER A 575 14.66 -19.10 20.78
C SER A 575 13.96 -19.87 19.68
N VAL A 576 14.58 -19.96 18.52
CA VAL A 576 14.10 -20.71 17.37
C VAL A 576 14.83 -22.03 17.35
N LYS A 577 14.08 -23.13 17.39
CA LYS A 577 14.60 -24.50 17.45
C LYS A 577 14.12 -25.31 16.27
N VAL A 578 15.05 -26.00 15.61
CA VAL A 578 14.74 -26.96 14.55
C VAL A 578 14.63 -28.35 15.18
N LYS A 579 13.47 -29.00 15.03
CA LYS A 579 13.13 -30.25 15.72
C LYS A 579 14.11 -31.39 15.40
N ASP A 580 14.58 -31.44 14.15
CA ASP A 580 15.38 -32.55 13.64
C ASP A 580 16.90 -32.23 13.60
N GLY A 581 17.29 -30.96 13.81
CA GLY A 581 18.66 -30.48 13.58
C GLY A 581 19.50 -30.15 14.83
N ASN A 582 18.96 -30.22 16.05
CA ASN A 582 19.60 -29.72 17.28
C ASN A 582 20.13 -28.27 17.23
N LEU A 583 19.77 -27.50 16.20
CA LEU A 583 20.18 -26.11 16.06
C LEU A 583 19.18 -25.21 16.77
N THR A 584 19.72 -24.27 17.54
CA THR A 584 18.95 -23.24 18.23
C THR A 584 19.63 -21.91 18.03
N LYS A 585 18.86 -20.89 17.65
CA LYS A 585 19.30 -19.50 17.64
C LYS A 585 18.35 -18.69 18.50
N SER A 586 18.89 -17.72 19.21
CA SER A 586 18.12 -16.90 20.13
C SER A 586 18.29 -15.43 19.79
N GLY A 587 17.26 -14.66 20.11
CA GLY A 587 17.27 -13.22 19.97
C GLY A 587 16.39 -12.59 21.05
N SER A 588 16.32 -11.27 21.01
CA SER A 588 15.42 -10.51 21.86
C SER A 588 14.89 -9.32 21.09
N PHE A 589 13.63 -8.97 21.34
CA PHE A 589 13.02 -7.77 20.79
C PHE A 589 12.13 -7.11 21.84
N ASN A 590 11.81 -5.84 21.64
CA ASN A 590 10.90 -5.09 22.50
C ASN A 590 9.72 -4.56 21.69
N ILE A 591 8.49 -4.85 22.11
CA ILE A 591 7.29 -4.19 21.57
C ILE A 591 7.03 -2.98 22.44
N LEU A 592 7.20 -1.79 21.88
CA LEU A 592 6.99 -0.56 22.62
C LEU A 592 5.51 -0.40 22.96
N ASP A 593 5.24 0.02 24.19
CA ASP A 593 3.91 0.41 24.64
C ASP A 593 3.60 1.81 24.08
N PHE A 594 3.11 1.85 22.84
CA PHE A 594 2.85 3.10 22.14
C PHE A 594 1.45 3.12 21.54
N ASP A 595 0.52 3.75 22.26
CA ASP A 595 -0.80 4.12 21.75
C ASP A 595 -0.77 5.59 21.32
N VAL A 596 -0.83 5.82 20.01
CA VAL A 596 -0.76 7.17 19.42
C VAL A 596 -1.99 7.99 19.82
N GLU A 597 -3.12 7.35 20.11
CA GLU A 597 -4.36 8.02 20.50
C GLU A 597 -4.26 8.63 21.91
N GLN A 598 -3.44 8.03 22.79
CA GLN A 598 -3.25 8.52 24.17
C GLN A 598 -2.43 9.81 24.26
N GLN A 599 -1.94 10.34 23.14
CA GLN A 599 -1.22 11.62 23.14
C GLN A 599 -2.14 12.84 23.25
N PHE A 600 -3.44 12.67 22.97
CA PHE A 600 -4.41 13.76 22.91
C PHE A 600 -5.23 13.84 24.20
N THR A 601 -5.54 15.07 24.63
CA THR A 601 -6.23 15.36 25.91
C THR A 601 -7.60 15.98 25.75
N SER A 602 -7.82 16.63 24.60
CA SER A 602 -9.03 17.37 24.29
C SER A 602 -9.38 17.18 22.84
N SER A 603 -10.66 17.33 22.52
CA SER A 603 -11.18 17.22 21.17
C SER A 603 -10.67 18.40 20.32
N ASN A 604 -10.20 18.12 19.10
CA ASN A 604 -9.82 19.14 18.13
C ASN A 604 -11.04 19.69 17.37
N TYR A 605 -11.99 20.25 18.12
CA TYR A 605 -13.23 20.77 17.56
C TYR A 605 -13.02 21.88 16.52
N LYS A 606 -11.93 22.65 16.60
CA LYS A 606 -11.61 23.73 15.64
C LYS A 606 -11.32 23.16 14.26
N LYS A 607 -10.63 22.02 14.19
CA LYS A 607 -10.32 21.35 12.92
C LYS A 607 -11.57 20.73 12.31
N LEU A 608 -12.43 20.13 13.14
CA LEU A 608 -13.77 19.70 12.72
C LEU A 608 -14.64 20.88 12.26
N GLU A 609 -14.57 22.03 12.94
CA GLU A 609 -15.34 23.23 12.56
C GLU A 609 -14.90 23.75 11.19
N ARG A 610 -13.59 23.74 10.92
CA ARG A 610 -13.05 24.10 9.61
C ARG A 610 -13.56 23.15 8.52
N LEU A 611 -13.50 21.84 8.76
CA LEU A 611 -14.03 20.83 7.84
C LEU A 611 -15.53 21.05 7.55
N ALA A 612 -16.32 21.34 8.57
CA ALA A 612 -17.72 21.67 8.41
C ALA A 612 -17.93 22.92 7.54
N LYS A 613 -17.22 24.01 7.82
CA LYS A 613 -17.34 25.27 7.08
C LYS A 613 -16.98 25.10 5.60
N ASP A 614 -15.89 24.39 5.32
CA ASP A 614 -15.39 24.17 3.97
C ASP A 614 -16.32 23.28 3.13
N THR A 615 -17.14 22.45 3.77
CA THR A 615 -18.12 21.54 3.10
C THR A 615 -19.56 22.05 3.11
N GLY A 616 -19.81 23.26 3.61
CA GLY A 616 -21.15 23.85 3.74
C GLY A 616 -22.00 23.26 4.86
N GLY A 617 -21.39 22.50 5.78
CA GLY A 617 -22.01 21.95 6.97
C GLY A 617 -21.86 22.84 8.21
N ARG A 618 -22.14 22.26 9.38
CA ARG A 618 -22.04 22.93 10.68
C ARG A 618 -21.57 21.96 11.75
N LEU A 619 -20.75 22.45 12.67
CA LEU A 619 -20.31 21.73 13.86
C LEU A 619 -21.45 21.65 14.90
N PHE A 620 -21.60 20.48 15.53
CA PHE A 620 -22.52 20.25 16.64
C PHE A 620 -21.82 19.60 17.83
N PHE A 621 -22.42 19.75 19.01
CA PHE A 621 -22.02 19.05 20.24
C PHE A 621 -23.07 18.01 20.64
N PRO A 622 -22.76 17.04 21.54
CA PRO A 622 -23.67 15.93 21.85
C PRO A 622 -25.04 16.40 22.35
N GLY A 623 -25.09 17.49 23.14
CA GLY A 623 -26.34 18.11 23.60
C GLY A 623 -27.19 18.76 22.50
N GLU A 624 -26.63 18.94 21.29
CA GLU A 624 -27.28 19.56 20.15
C GLU A 624 -27.73 18.56 19.08
N THR A 625 -27.70 17.25 19.39
CA THR A 625 -28.11 16.18 18.46
C THR A 625 -29.50 16.42 17.85
N LYS A 626 -30.47 16.92 18.64
CA LYS A 626 -31.80 17.28 18.10
C LYS A 626 -31.75 18.41 17.07
N LYS A 627 -30.95 19.45 17.30
CA LYS A 627 -30.75 20.55 16.35
C LYS A 627 -30.06 20.09 15.07
N LEU A 628 -29.13 19.13 15.18
CA LEU A 628 -28.50 18.50 14.01
C LEU A 628 -29.55 17.78 13.15
N ILE A 629 -30.42 16.98 13.78
CA ILE A 629 -31.50 16.27 13.09
C ILE A 629 -32.45 17.27 12.39
N GLU A 630 -32.87 18.32 13.10
CA GLU A 630 -33.70 19.39 12.52
C GLU A 630 -33.01 20.08 11.34
N GLY A 631 -31.71 20.35 11.45
CA GLY A 631 -30.90 20.93 10.37
C GLY A 631 -30.81 20.04 9.13
N LEU A 632 -30.63 18.73 9.31
CA LEU A 632 -30.61 17.75 8.22
C LEU A 632 -31.98 17.68 7.52
N LEU A 633 -33.07 17.73 8.28
CA LEU A 633 -34.44 17.71 7.75
C LEU A 633 -34.79 19.01 7.01
N ALA A 634 -34.32 20.16 7.48
CA ALA A 634 -34.57 21.46 6.87
C ALA A 634 -33.66 21.78 5.65
N ASN A 635 -32.52 21.08 5.49
CA ASN A 635 -31.59 21.40 4.41
C ASN A 635 -32.16 21.03 3.02
N ASP A 636 -32.28 22.04 2.17
CA ASP A 636 -32.81 21.96 0.81
C ASP A 636 -31.86 21.31 -0.20
N GLN A 637 -30.55 21.34 0.05
CA GLN A 637 -29.54 20.67 -0.78
C GLN A 637 -29.62 19.14 -0.67
N LEU A 638 -30.28 18.65 0.39
CA LEU A 638 -30.41 17.22 0.72
C LEU A 638 -31.79 16.65 0.36
N LYS A 639 -32.44 17.19 -0.67
CA LYS A 639 -33.76 16.74 -1.14
C LYS A 639 -33.65 15.49 -2.06
N PRO A 640 -34.62 14.56 -1.99
CA PRO A 640 -34.70 13.43 -2.92
C PRO A 640 -34.75 13.91 -4.37
N ILE A 641 -33.96 13.29 -5.24
CA ILE A 641 -33.95 13.58 -6.66
C ILE A 641 -34.94 12.67 -7.40
N ARG A 642 -35.59 13.21 -8.42
CA ARG A 642 -36.49 12.43 -9.28
C ARG A 642 -35.69 11.79 -10.40
N LYS A 643 -35.56 10.46 -10.36
CA LYS A 643 -34.96 9.69 -11.46
C LYS A 643 -36.02 9.13 -12.39
N ALA A 644 -35.62 8.93 -13.64
CA ALA A 644 -36.42 8.27 -14.65
C ALA A 644 -35.71 6.99 -15.07
N ASP A 645 -36.33 5.84 -14.84
CA ASP A 645 -35.93 4.59 -15.47
C ASP A 645 -36.60 4.52 -16.85
N GLU A 646 -35.79 4.34 -17.88
CA GLU A 646 -36.25 4.24 -19.27
C GLU A 646 -36.25 2.79 -19.70
N ASN A 647 -37.41 2.13 -19.60
CA ASN A 647 -37.56 0.81 -20.19
C ASN A 647 -37.80 0.97 -21.69
N VAL A 648 -36.81 0.59 -22.49
CA VAL A 648 -36.81 0.67 -23.95
C VAL A 648 -37.11 -0.71 -24.54
N VAL A 649 -38.37 -0.95 -24.89
CA VAL A 649 -38.76 -2.21 -25.56
C VAL A 649 -38.69 -2.01 -27.07
N SER A 650 -37.79 -2.73 -27.74
CA SER A 650 -37.73 -2.77 -29.20
C SER A 650 -38.83 -3.69 -29.73
N LEU A 651 -39.52 -3.23 -30.78
CA LEU A 651 -40.59 -4.01 -31.40
C LEU A 651 -40.09 -5.30 -32.08
N ILE A 652 -38.80 -5.41 -32.37
CA ILE A 652 -38.18 -6.66 -32.85
C ILE A 652 -38.37 -7.82 -31.86
N GLY A 653 -38.45 -7.53 -30.55
CA GLY A 653 -38.66 -8.53 -29.50
C GLY A 653 -40.11 -8.99 -29.36
N PHE A 654 -41.07 -8.38 -30.08
CA PHE A 654 -42.49 -8.67 -29.97
C PHE A 654 -42.89 -9.89 -30.82
N ARG A 655 -42.78 -11.09 -30.25
CA ARG A 655 -43.04 -12.39 -30.92
C ARG A 655 -44.40 -12.49 -31.63
N PHE A 656 -45.40 -11.73 -31.21
CA PHE A 656 -46.71 -11.66 -31.88
C PHE A 656 -46.62 -11.09 -33.30
N LEU A 657 -45.72 -10.13 -33.55
CA LEU A 657 -45.55 -9.55 -34.89
C LEU A 657 -45.00 -10.60 -35.89
N LEU A 658 -44.08 -11.45 -35.43
CA LEU A 658 -43.62 -12.62 -36.19
C LEU A 658 -44.77 -13.60 -36.44
N GLY A 659 -45.60 -13.86 -35.43
CA GLY A 659 -46.81 -14.67 -35.57
C GLY A 659 -47.76 -14.14 -36.65
N ILE A 660 -48.00 -12.82 -36.70
CA ILE A 660 -48.82 -12.19 -37.74
C ILE A 660 -48.25 -12.42 -39.14
N ILE A 661 -46.92 -12.30 -39.32
CA ILE A 661 -46.25 -12.56 -40.61
C ILE A 661 -46.46 -14.02 -41.03
N ILE A 662 -46.23 -14.96 -40.11
CA ILE A 662 -46.38 -16.40 -40.38
C ILE A 662 -47.82 -16.72 -40.75
N VAL A 663 -48.80 -16.23 -39.98
CA VAL A 663 -50.23 -16.45 -40.25
C VAL A 663 -50.64 -15.83 -41.58
N ALA A 664 -50.21 -14.60 -41.87
CA ALA A 664 -50.53 -13.94 -43.13
C ALA A 664 -50.00 -14.74 -44.34
N LEU A 665 -48.75 -15.21 -44.30
CA LEU A 665 -48.15 -16.02 -45.34
C LEU A 665 -48.78 -17.42 -45.44
N ALA A 666 -49.09 -18.06 -44.30
CA ALA A 666 -49.70 -19.38 -44.25
C ALA A 666 -51.14 -19.37 -44.80
N VAL A 667 -51.95 -18.37 -44.40
CA VAL A 667 -53.31 -18.17 -44.91
C VAL A 667 -53.26 -17.82 -46.40
N GLU A 668 -52.35 -16.96 -46.83
CA GLU A 668 -52.18 -16.64 -48.24
C GLU A 668 -51.81 -17.87 -49.07
N TRP A 669 -50.86 -18.68 -48.59
CA TRP A 669 -50.46 -19.93 -49.24
C TRP A 669 -51.62 -20.94 -49.30
N PHE A 670 -52.37 -21.09 -48.21
CA PHE A 670 -53.52 -22.00 -48.16
C PHE A 670 -54.61 -21.59 -49.16
N ILE A 671 -54.97 -20.29 -49.19
CA ILE A 671 -55.95 -19.76 -50.15
C ILE A 671 -55.46 -19.95 -51.59
N ARG A 672 -54.17 -19.72 -51.86
CA ARG A 672 -53.58 -19.95 -53.18
C ARG A 672 -53.68 -21.43 -53.58
N LYS A 673 -53.28 -22.34 -52.70
CA LYS A 673 -53.32 -23.79 -52.94
C LYS A 673 -54.75 -24.31 -53.16
N TYR A 674 -55.70 -23.89 -52.32
CA TYR A 674 -57.11 -24.27 -52.43
C TYR A 674 -57.74 -23.84 -53.76
N ASN A 675 -57.34 -22.69 -54.30
CA ASN A 675 -57.84 -22.16 -55.56
C ASN A 675 -57.00 -22.56 -56.79
N GLY A 676 -56.05 -23.50 -56.66
CA GLY A 676 -55.22 -23.98 -57.77
C GLY A 676 -54.21 -22.95 -58.30
N LEU A 677 -53.84 -21.97 -57.47
CA LEU A 677 -52.90 -20.88 -57.79
C LEU A 677 -51.51 -21.23 -57.25
N THR A 678 -50.82 -22.19 -57.86
CA THR A 678 -49.39 -22.46 -57.56
C THR A 678 -48.48 -21.72 -58.51
#